data_AF-A0A3M7MSZ0-F1
#
_entry.id   AF-A0A3M7MSZ0-F1
#
_cell.length_a   1.000
_cell.length_b   1.000
_cell.length_c   1.000
_cell.angle_alpha   90.00
_cell.angle_beta   90.00
_cell.angle_gamma   90.00
#
_symmetry.space_group_name_H-M   'P 1'
#
loop_
_entity.id
_entity.type
_entity.pdbx_description
1 polymer ?
#
loop_
_entity_poly.entity_id
_entity_poly.type
_entity_poly.pdbx_seq_one_letter_code
_entity_poly.pdbx_strand_id
1 'polypeptide(L)'
;MNGIDTFRQYLFGDLVIATVDPENIKAVLAKKFEDFDLGEVRRGGFWPLLGNGIFTADGAYWAHSRALLRPQFSRNQVADLELEERHVGDLLKHLPVDSTGWTDEVNLQPIFFRLTLDSATEFLFGESVHSQVSALPPSARTEKDHHVNVTGLDLVEVSKAFDRATDIMGRRVRLAKNYWLYNPKSFQEDCKLIHRFADFFVARALNTDLEKTDGGRYVFLNELAKATRDPIEIRSQLLNIFLAGRDTTAGLLGWVFWSLARHQDIFEKLRESIIADFGTFEDPREISFATLKACNYLQYVMSEALRLYPTVPLNSRRANKDTMLPTGGGPDRTSPIFIPKGTQVDYAVHVMHRRKDLWGEDALEFKPERWVGRKGGWEYIPFNGGPRICLGQQFALTEAGYVIVRLLQRFDKIENLGYTTEEDPLYQYSLHSQWNLWPARSSLNLTELQNIILETVDPSHAREWNRYYTSGPHLAGKNLSQALWTQERWEEMGIRSEIVAYDTYLSYPLGHRLALLNGDTVDYECRLVEDILEEDPTTSDQTIPTFHGYSGSGNVTAQFVYANFGTKQDFDDLLDAKIPLDGKIALVKYGRIFRHLPGDPTTPGYPSKPGSPRTDPHDSTPIIPSLPISYVDALPLLKALNGHGPNASAFNKYWQGGGLAHKGVEYNIGPSPENVTLNLYNQQEYVITPMWNVIGVINGTISDEVVVIGNHRDAWITGGGADPNSGSAVMNEVIRSFSKALQAGWKPFRTIVFCSWDGEEYGLVGSTEWVEEYLPWLSASAVAYLNVDVGARGSHFQVSASPILNSLIYNTTAAVSAPNDTAKSIKDTWNGHIGTMGSGSDFTAFQDFAGIASLDLGYNGALSDPVYHYHSNYDSFHWMDNFGDPDWEHHAAIARVLGLLAAALSERVILPLNATEYALGIKQYIRSVKTMAESSSLAQSFSFRLLDRAVAKLYHAAKCFDAHTAVLNDEIGSGIPWWKWWGKFRLYSRIRKANTKYKLLERQFLYSEGLDDRSWFKHVIFAPGRWTGYAGVTFPGLVESFEDHNLTNARKWARIIEERLEATTNLLA
;
A
#
# COMPACT_ATOMS: atom_id res chain seq x y z
N MET A 1 0.95 -36.38 17.37
CA MET A 1 -0.17 -36.79 18.25
C MET A 1 0.21 -38.11 18.92
N ASN A 2 -0.12 -38.31 20.20
CA ASN A 2 0.26 -39.47 21.03
C ASN A 2 -0.47 -40.78 20.63
N GLY A 3 -0.31 -41.22 19.37
CA GLY A 3 -0.89 -42.49 18.87
C GLY A 3 -2.42 -42.56 18.92
N ILE A 4 -3.12 -41.42 18.85
CA ILE A 4 -4.59 -41.37 18.83
C ILE A 4 -5.04 -41.23 17.37
N ASP A 5 -5.70 -42.27 16.87
CA ASP A 5 -6.10 -42.34 15.46
C ASP A 5 -7.53 -41.84 15.20
N THR A 6 -8.35 -41.71 16.24
CA THR A 6 -9.72 -41.20 16.12
C THR A 6 -10.08 -40.39 17.36
N PHE A 7 -10.67 -39.21 17.17
CA PHE A 7 -11.07 -38.32 18.26
C PHE A 7 -12.33 -37.53 17.92
N ARG A 8 -13.01 -37.04 18.96
CA ARG A 8 -14.15 -36.13 18.84
C ARG A 8 -13.72 -34.69 19.07
N GLN A 9 -14.32 -33.76 18.34
CA GLN A 9 -14.15 -32.32 18.51
C GLN A 9 -15.48 -31.60 18.28
N TYR A 10 -15.59 -30.37 18.81
CA TYR A 10 -16.72 -29.49 18.53
C TYR A 10 -16.25 -28.30 17.71
N LEU A 11 -16.77 -28.16 16.50
CA LEU A 11 -16.50 -27.02 15.61
C LEU A 11 -17.75 -26.12 15.59
N PHE A 12 -17.65 -24.94 16.21
CA PHE A 12 -18.75 -23.98 16.33
C PHE A 12 -20.05 -24.60 16.87
N GLY A 13 -19.93 -25.50 17.85
CA GLY A 13 -21.06 -26.22 18.44
C GLY A 13 -21.51 -27.48 17.69
N ASP A 14 -20.98 -27.75 16.50
CA ASP A 14 -21.26 -28.99 15.77
C ASP A 14 -20.28 -30.11 16.18
N LEU A 15 -20.81 -31.29 16.50
CA LEU A 15 -19.98 -32.46 16.83
C LEU A 15 -19.36 -33.02 15.55
N VAL A 16 -18.04 -33.17 15.58
CA VAL A 16 -17.24 -33.75 14.50
C VAL A 16 -16.37 -34.87 15.04
N ILE A 17 -16.34 -35.99 14.34
CA ILE A 17 -15.44 -37.12 14.62
C ILE A 17 -14.33 -37.09 13.57
N ALA A 18 -13.08 -36.95 13.99
CA ALA A 18 -11.92 -36.96 13.10
C ALA A 18 -11.18 -38.30 13.21
N THR A 19 -10.78 -38.89 12.08
CA THR A 19 -10.05 -40.17 12.03
C THR A 19 -8.89 -40.17 11.04
N VAL A 20 -7.84 -40.92 11.34
CA VAL A 20 -6.73 -41.28 10.45
C VAL A 20 -6.57 -42.80 10.33
N ASP A 21 -7.52 -43.57 10.86
CA ASP A 21 -7.55 -45.03 10.81
C ASP A 21 -8.07 -45.52 9.43
N PRO A 22 -7.28 -46.30 8.66
CA PRO A 22 -7.70 -46.86 7.38
C PRO A 22 -8.99 -47.68 7.42
N GLU A 23 -9.28 -48.40 8.50
CA GLU A 23 -10.50 -49.21 8.60
C GLU A 23 -11.74 -48.35 8.83
N ASN A 24 -11.61 -47.25 9.59
CA ASN A 24 -12.67 -46.24 9.72
C ASN A 24 -12.91 -45.54 8.38
N ILE A 25 -11.85 -45.17 7.66
CA ILE A 25 -11.94 -44.53 6.34
C ILE A 25 -12.59 -45.48 5.32
N LYS A 26 -12.20 -46.75 5.31
CA LYS A 26 -12.81 -47.81 4.49
C LYS A 26 -14.27 -48.03 4.82
N ALA A 27 -14.65 -47.94 6.09
CA ALA A 27 -16.05 -48.03 6.50
C ALA A 27 -16.87 -46.86 5.94
N VAL A 28 -16.39 -45.64 6.11
CA VAL A 28 -17.05 -44.41 5.62
C VAL A 28 -17.18 -44.39 4.09
N LEU A 29 -16.14 -44.82 3.38
CA LEU A 29 -16.07 -44.67 1.92
C LEU A 29 -16.56 -45.87 1.12
N ALA A 30 -16.55 -47.08 1.70
CA ALA A 30 -16.92 -48.29 0.98
C ALA A 30 -17.90 -49.18 1.75
N LYS A 31 -17.56 -49.68 2.94
CA LYS A 31 -18.38 -50.72 3.62
C LYS A 31 -19.75 -50.21 4.05
N LYS A 32 -19.85 -48.95 4.46
CA LYS A 32 -21.08 -48.29 4.92
C LYS A 32 -21.40 -47.05 4.07
N PHE A 33 -21.08 -47.11 2.78
CA PHE A 33 -21.20 -45.97 1.88
C PHE A 33 -22.58 -45.29 1.91
N GLU A 34 -23.67 -46.07 1.98
CA GLU A 34 -25.04 -45.55 2.02
C GLU A 34 -25.40 -44.82 3.32
N ASP A 35 -24.60 -44.96 4.38
CA ASP A 35 -24.80 -44.28 5.67
C ASP A 35 -24.22 -42.86 5.67
N PHE A 36 -23.45 -42.48 4.65
CA PHE A 36 -22.61 -41.29 4.63
C PHE A 36 -22.76 -40.47 3.34
N ASP A 37 -23.27 -39.26 3.48
CA ASP A 37 -23.38 -38.27 2.40
C ASP A 37 -22.24 -37.25 2.43
N LEU A 38 -22.12 -36.43 1.38
CA LEU A 38 -21.33 -35.19 1.45
C LEU A 38 -21.95 -34.19 2.42
N GLY A 39 -23.28 -34.13 2.45
CA GLY A 39 -24.06 -33.38 3.42
C GLY A 39 -24.23 -31.89 3.11
N GLU A 40 -25.12 -31.27 3.88
CA GLU A 40 -25.59 -29.88 3.69
C GLU A 40 -24.48 -28.83 3.74
N VAL A 41 -23.47 -29.03 4.58
CA VAL A 41 -22.36 -28.08 4.80
C VAL A 41 -21.51 -27.96 3.54
N ARG A 42 -21.10 -29.10 2.96
CA ARG A 42 -20.33 -29.09 1.71
C ARG A 42 -21.17 -28.53 0.57
N ARG A 43 -22.43 -28.97 0.45
CA ARG A 43 -23.35 -28.48 -0.57
C ARG A 43 -23.49 -26.96 -0.48
N GLY A 44 -23.84 -26.40 0.68
CA GLY A 44 -24.02 -24.96 0.85
C GLY A 44 -22.75 -24.11 0.71
N GLY A 45 -21.59 -24.68 1.07
CA GLY A 45 -20.29 -24.04 0.86
C GLY A 45 -19.94 -23.90 -0.62
N PHE A 46 -20.22 -24.93 -1.43
CA PHE A 46 -19.77 -25.04 -2.82
C PHE A 46 -20.82 -24.59 -3.84
N TRP A 47 -22.10 -24.63 -3.47
CA TRP A 47 -23.23 -24.40 -4.38
C TRP A 47 -23.17 -23.11 -5.20
N PRO A 48 -22.80 -21.93 -4.63
CA PRO A 48 -22.83 -20.69 -5.40
C PRO A 48 -21.92 -20.70 -6.63
N LEU A 49 -20.81 -21.42 -6.57
CA LEU A 49 -19.88 -21.56 -7.68
C LEU A 49 -20.20 -22.80 -8.53
N LEU A 50 -20.36 -23.98 -7.92
CA LEU A 50 -20.38 -25.26 -8.63
C LEU A 50 -21.77 -25.77 -9.01
N GLY A 51 -22.84 -25.20 -8.45
CA GLY A 51 -24.21 -25.71 -8.65
C GLY A 51 -24.40 -27.13 -8.13
N ASN A 52 -25.32 -27.88 -8.75
CA ASN A 52 -25.62 -29.28 -8.40
C ASN A 52 -24.80 -30.23 -9.28
N GLY A 53 -23.76 -30.85 -8.75
CA GLY A 53 -22.85 -31.70 -9.50
C GLY A 53 -22.15 -32.74 -8.63
N ILE A 54 -21.17 -33.44 -9.20
CA ILE A 54 -20.55 -34.62 -8.56
C ILE A 54 -19.93 -34.35 -7.17
N PHE A 55 -19.54 -33.11 -6.86
CA PHE A 55 -19.01 -32.69 -5.54
C PHE A 55 -20.02 -32.02 -4.61
N THR A 56 -21.26 -31.80 -5.06
CA THR A 56 -22.32 -31.15 -4.26
C THR A 56 -23.58 -32.00 -4.13
N ALA A 57 -23.67 -33.11 -4.86
CA ALA A 57 -24.79 -34.03 -4.87
C ALA A 57 -24.58 -35.31 -4.03
N ASP A 58 -25.72 -35.90 -3.64
CA ASP A 58 -25.84 -37.15 -2.90
C ASP A 58 -26.93 -38.06 -3.51
N GLY A 59 -26.96 -39.32 -3.07
CA GLY A 59 -27.99 -40.29 -3.47
C GLY A 59 -28.15 -40.47 -4.99
N ALA A 60 -29.40 -40.52 -5.45
CA ALA A 60 -29.75 -40.79 -6.85
C ALA A 60 -29.19 -39.73 -7.82
N TYR A 61 -29.16 -38.45 -7.43
CA TYR A 61 -28.63 -37.40 -8.31
C TYR A 61 -27.12 -37.55 -8.50
N TRP A 62 -26.37 -37.86 -7.43
CA TRP A 62 -24.95 -38.16 -7.56
C TRP A 62 -24.70 -39.38 -8.47
N ALA A 63 -25.50 -40.44 -8.32
CA ALA A 63 -25.39 -41.62 -9.18
C ALA A 63 -25.66 -41.27 -10.66
N HIS A 64 -26.65 -40.42 -10.92
CA HIS A 64 -26.94 -39.88 -12.25
C HIS A 64 -25.77 -39.06 -12.80
N SER A 65 -25.28 -38.04 -12.07
CA SER A 65 -24.12 -37.24 -12.48
C SER A 65 -22.90 -38.11 -12.75
N ARG A 66 -22.64 -39.13 -11.91
CA ARG A 66 -21.50 -40.02 -12.10
C ARG A 66 -21.67 -40.94 -13.32
N ALA A 67 -22.88 -41.42 -13.60
CA ALA A 67 -23.17 -42.20 -14.80
C ALA A 67 -23.01 -41.35 -16.08
N LEU A 68 -23.36 -40.06 -16.00
CA LEU A 68 -23.21 -39.08 -17.08
C LEU A 68 -21.74 -38.78 -17.41
N LEU A 69 -20.91 -38.58 -16.38
CA LEU A 69 -19.50 -38.19 -16.56
C LEU A 69 -18.56 -39.36 -16.81
N ARG A 70 -18.84 -40.55 -16.27
CA ARG A 70 -17.92 -41.70 -16.36
C ARG A 70 -17.51 -42.11 -17.79
N PRO A 71 -18.40 -42.15 -18.80
CA PRO A 71 -18.02 -42.50 -20.17
C PRO A 71 -16.97 -41.53 -20.77
N GLN A 72 -16.99 -40.27 -20.31
CA GLN A 72 -16.14 -39.19 -20.80
C GLN A 72 -14.68 -39.28 -20.31
N PHE A 73 -14.39 -40.22 -19.41
CA PHE A 73 -13.03 -40.52 -18.92
C PHE A 73 -12.57 -41.91 -19.37
N SER A 74 -13.10 -42.39 -20.50
CA SER A 74 -12.69 -43.67 -21.09
C SER A 74 -11.28 -43.60 -21.71
N ARG A 75 -10.64 -44.76 -21.86
CA ARG A 75 -9.21 -44.90 -22.22
C ARG A 75 -8.80 -44.17 -23.52
N ASN A 76 -9.70 -44.01 -24.48
CA ASN A 76 -9.42 -43.37 -25.76
C ASN A 76 -9.39 -41.83 -25.68
N GLN A 77 -10.05 -41.24 -24.68
CA GLN A 77 -10.15 -39.78 -24.50
C GLN A 77 -9.08 -39.23 -23.53
N VAL A 78 -8.55 -40.10 -22.67
CA VAL A 78 -7.43 -39.82 -21.76
C VAL A 78 -6.07 -39.75 -22.49
N ALA A 79 -6.04 -39.96 -23.80
CA ALA A 79 -4.83 -40.13 -24.60
C ALA A 79 -4.55 -39.00 -25.61
N ASP A 80 -5.23 -37.86 -25.54
CA ASP A 80 -4.92 -36.68 -26.39
C ASP A 80 -3.66 -35.97 -25.87
N LEU A 81 -2.51 -36.59 -26.08
CA LEU A 81 -1.20 -36.03 -25.72
C LEU A 81 -0.75 -34.93 -26.68
N GLU A 82 -1.39 -34.79 -27.84
CA GLU A 82 -1.14 -33.68 -28.77
C GLU A 82 -1.67 -32.35 -28.22
N LEU A 83 -2.81 -32.38 -27.52
CA LEU A 83 -3.29 -31.25 -26.70
C LEU A 83 -2.23 -30.86 -25.66
N GLU A 84 -1.74 -31.83 -24.90
CA GLU A 84 -0.79 -31.58 -23.82
C GLU A 84 0.55 -31.05 -24.33
N GLU A 85 1.09 -31.60 -25.42
CA GLU A 85 2.35 -31.13 -26.03
C GLU A 85 2.28 -29.65 -26.43
N ARG A 86 1.13 -29.18 -26.93
CA ARG A 86 0.98 -27.75 -27.25
C ARG A 86 1.10 -26.88 -26.01
N HIS A 87 0.42 -27.25 -24.92
CA HIS A 87 0.48 -26.47 -23.68
C HIS A 87 1.84 -26.59 -22.99
N VAL A 88 2.52 -27.74 -23.07
CA VAL A 88 3.92 -27.89 -22.64
C VAL A 88 4.85 -27.02 -23.47
N GLY A 89 4.62 -26.92 -24.79
CA GLY A 89 5.34 -25.99 -25.65
C GLY A 89 5.19 -24.54 -25.19
N ASP A 90 3.98 -24.11 -24.83
CA ASP A 90 3.74 -22.79 -24.26
C ASP A 90 4.38 -22.62 -22.87
N LEU A 91 4.38 -23.66 -22.03
CA LEU A 91 5.07 -23.68 -20.74
C LEU A 91 6.58 -23.46 -20.92
N LEU A 92 7.20 -24.13 -21.89
CA LEU A 92 8.64 -24.03 -22.14
C LEU A 92 9.06 -22.64 -22.62
N LYS A 93 8.16 -21.85 -23.21
CA LYS A 93 8.43 -20.43 -23.53
C LYS A 93 8.68 -19.58 -22.27
N HIS A 94 8.17 -20.00 -21.11
CA HIS A 94 8.45 -19.35 -19.80
C HIS A 94 9.75 -19.81 -19.16
N LEU A 95 10.46 -20.77 -19.77
CA LEU A 95 11.71 -21.32 -19.28
C LEU A 95 12.83 -21.13 -20.32
N PRO A 96 13.12 -19.87 -20.74
CA PRO A 96 14.20 -19.62 -21.69
C PRO A 96 15.54 -20.01 -21.07
N VAL A 97 16.37 -20.69 -21.86
CA VAL A 97 17.73 -21.07 -21.46
C VAL A 97 18.68 -20.00 -21.96
N ASP A 98 19.48 -19.45 -21.07
CA ASP A 98 20.46 -18.41 -21.36
C ASP A 98 21.77 -18.99 -21.93
N SER A 99 22.77 -18.13 -22.11
CA SER A 99 24.09 -18.53 -22.63
C SER A 99 24.89 -19.41 -21.67
N THR A 100 24.52 -19.48 -20.39
CA THR A 100 25.15 -20.35 -19.38
C THR A 100 24.57 -21.78 -19.39
N GLY A 101 23.48 -22.00 -20.13
CA GLY A 101 22.77 -23.28 -20.17
C GLY A 101 21.74 -23.43 -19.05
N TRP A 102 21.49 -22.38 -18.27
CA TRP A 102 20.47 -22.35 -17.22
C TRP A 102 19.29 -21.48 -17.63
N THR A 103 18.14 -21.68 -16.98
CA THR A 103 17.09 -20.66 -16.97
C THR A 103 17.44 -19.60 -15.94
N ASP A 104 16.79 -18.44 -16.01
CA ASP A 104 16.72 -17.53 -14.85
C ASP A 104 16.13 -18.24 -13.61
N GLU A 105 16.20 -17.58 -12.45
CA GLU A 105 15.48 -18.05 -11.26
C GLU A 105 13.96 -18.05 -11.51
N VAL A 106 13.35 -19.24 -11.52
CA VAL A 106 11.93 -19.39 -11.88
C VAL A 106 11.13 -20.10 -10.79
N ASN A 107 9.99 -19.50 -10.41
CA ASN A 107 8.94 -20.21 -9.67
C ASN A 107 8.08 -21.04 -10.64
N LEU A 108 8.29 -22.35 -10.65
CA LEU A 108 7.57 -23.28 -11.54
C LEU A 108 6.07 -23.37 -11.27
N GLN A 109 5.62 -23.05 -10.06
CA GLN A 109 4.24 -23.32 -9.68
C GLN A 109 3.21 -22.45 -10.43
N PRO A 110 3.31 -21.11 -10.47
CA PRO A 110 2.41 -20.29 -11.27
C PRO A 110 2.32 -20.75 -12.73
N ILE A 111 3.41 -21.32 -13.25
CA ILE A 111 3.47 -21.86 -14.60
C ILE A 111 2.63 -23.15 -14.70
N PHE A 112 2.75 -24.09 -13.76
CA PHE A 112 1.91 -25.29 -13.70
C PHE A 112 0.40 -24.98 -13.53
N PHE A 113 0.05 -23.95 -12.77
CA PHE A 113 -1.34 -23.52 -12.63
C PHE A 113 -1.92 -22.90 -13.91
N ARG A 114 -1.10 -22.22 -14.72
CA ARG A 114 -1.52 -21.71 -16.05
C ARG A 114 -1.60 -22.84 -17.07
N LEU A 115 -0.64 -23.76 -17.07
CA LEU A 115 -0.65 -24.95 -17.92
C LEU A 115 -1.95 -25.73 -17.75
N THR A 116 -2.25 -26.14 -16.52
CA THR A 116 -3.44 -26.96 -16.20
C THR A 116 -4.76 -26.19 -16.36
N LEU A 117 -4.73 -24.87 -16.27
CA LEU A 117 -5.87 -24.02 -16.59
C LEU A 117 -6.16 -24.06 -18.10
N ASP A 118 -5.13 -23.88 -18.91
CA ASP A 118 -5.23 -23.88 -20.37
C ASP A 118 -5.63 -25.28 -20.88
N SER A 119 -4.98 -26.35 -20.40
CA SER A 119 -5.30 -27.73 -20.76
C SER A 119 -6.72 -28.12 -20.34
N ALA A 120 -7.13 -27.80 -19.11
CA ALA A 120 -8.47 -28.14 -18.61
C ALA A 120 -9.56 -27.36 -19.35
N THR A 121 -9.34 -26.07 -19.65
CA THR A 121 -10.33 -25.28 -20.40
C THR A 121 -10.48 -25.79 -21.83
N GLU A 122 -9.36 -26.13 -22.48
CA GLU A 122 -9.39 -26.67 -23.83
C GLU A 122 -10.05 -28.06 -23.90
N PHE A 123 -9.76 -28.94 -22.93
CA PHE A 123 -10.41 -30.24 -22.82
C PHE A 123 -11.92 -30.12 -22.55
N LEU A 124 -12.31 -29.22 -21.64
CA LEU A 124 -13.70 -29.13 -21.18
C LEU A 124 -14.61 -28.35 -22.13
N PHE A 125 -14.15 -27.19 -22.59
CA PHE A 125 -14.94 -26.24 -23.37
C PHE A 125 -14.57 -26.25 -24.87
N GLY A 126 -13.47 -26.92 -25.23
CA GLY A 126 -12.94 -26.97 -26.60
C GLY A 126 -12.00 -25.83 -26.96
N GLU A 127 -11.80 -24.87 -26.04
CA GLU A 127 -10.94 -23.70 -26.22
C GLU A 127 -10.15 -23.40 -24.95
N SER A 128 -8.86 -23.11 -25.12
CA SER A 128 -8.00 -22.63 -24.04
C SER A 128 -8.29 -21.17 -23.70
N VAL A 129 -8.09 -20.79 -22.45
CA VAL A 129 -8.10 -19.38 -22.03
C VAL A 129 -6.77 -18.67 -22.31
N HIS A 130 -5.79 -19.37 -22.88
CA HIS A 130 -4.48 -18.86 -23.30
C HIS A 130 -3.77 -18.05 -22.20
N SER A 131 -3.90 -18.51 -20.95
CA SER A 131 -3.34 -17.86 -19.78
C SER A 131 -1.81 -17.92 -19.75
N GLN A 132 -1.20 -18.97 -20.32
CA GLN A 132 0.25 -19.07 -20.45
C GLN A 132 0.80 -18.00 -21.41
N VAL A 133 0.23 -17.92 -22.62
CA VAL A 133 0.67 -16.96 -23.64
C VAL A 133 0.42 -15.51 -23.20
N SER A 134 -0.72 -15.25 -22.56
CA SER A 134 -1.07 -13.92 -22.04
C SER A 134 -0.11 -13.43 -20.95
N ALA A 135 0.60 -14.34 -20.28
CA ALA A 135 1.59 -14.02 -19.25
C ALA A 135 3.02 -13.81 -19.81
N LEU A 136 3.28 -14.11 -21.09
CA LEU A 136 4.58 -13.88 -21.71
C LEU A 136 4.83 -12.37 -21.93
N PRO A 137 6.08 -11.89 -21.82
CA PRO A 137 6.41 -10.52 -22.19
C PRO A 137 6.11 -10.27 -23.69
N PRO A 138 5.76 -9.04 -24.10
CA PRO A 138 5.42 -8.74 -25.50
C PRO A 138 6.48 -9.18 -26.50
N SER A 139 7.77 -9.11 -26.12
CA SER A 139 8.91 -9.53 -26.93
C SER A 139 8.98 -11.04 -27.20
N ALA A 140 8.33 -11.87 -26.37
CA ALA A 140 8.31 -13.32 -26.51
C ALA A 140 7.05 -13.84 -27.22
N ARG A 141 6.15 -12.96 -27.67
CA ARG A 141 4.92 -13.32 -28.39
C ARG A 141 5.14 -13.22 -29.90
N THR A 142 4.65 -14.20 -30.65
CA THR A 142 4.64 -14.21 -32.11
C THR A 142 3.26 -13.81 -32.65
N GLU A 143 3.15 -13.47 -33.94
CA GLU A 143 1.84 -13.18 -34.57
C GLU A 143 0.84 -14.34 -34.43
N LYS A 144 1.34 -15.58 -34.30
CA LYS A 144 0.51 -16.78 -34.10
C LYS A 144 -0.01 -16.93 -32.66
N ASP A 145 0.55 -16.17 -31.72
CA ASP A 145 0.16 -16.16 -30.31
C ASP A 145 -0.98 -15.14 -30.02
N HIS A 146 -1.41 -14.38 -31.04
CA HIS A 146 -2.58 -13.50 -30.94
C HIS A 146 -3.88 -14.29 -31.15
N HIS A 147 -4.56 -14.60 -30.04
CA HIS A 147 -5.85 -15.31 -30.06
C HIS A 147 -7.03 -14.34 -30.09
N VAL A 148 -7.99 -14.58 -30.99
CA VAL A 148 -9.26 -13.85 -31.01
C VAL A 148 -10.14 -14.40 -29.90
N ASN A 149 -10.33 -13.60 -28.85
CA ASN A 149 -11.24 -13.97 -27.77
C ASN A 149 -12.70 -13.90 -28.23
N VAL A 150 -13.26 -15.06 -28.56
CA VAL A 150 -14.64 -15.20 -29.04
C VAL A 150 -15.70 -14.99 -27.96
N THR A 151 -15.31 -15.02 -26.68
CA THR A 151 -16.24 -14.86 -25.55
C THR A 151 -16.61 -13.40 -25.28
N GLY A 152 -15.75 -12.45 -25.69
CA GLY A 152 -15.85 -11.04 -25.31
C GLY A 152 -15.59 -10.75 -23.82
N LEU A 153 -15.20 -11.75 -23.03
CA LEU A 153 -14.90 -11.62 -21.59
C LEU A 153 -13.39 -11.50 -21.36
N ASP A 154 -12.96 -10.71 -20.39
CA ASP A 154 -11.55 -10.72 -19.98
C ASP A 154 -11.18 -12.08 -19.35
N LEU A 155 -10.49 -12.93 -20.12
CA LEU A 155 -10.13 -14.30 -19.73
C LEU A 155 -9.09 -14.34 -18.61
N VAL A 156 -8.24 -13.32 -18.50
CA VAL A 156 -7.31 -13.17 -17.37
C VAL A 156 -8.09 -12.89 -16.11
N GLU A 157 -9.11 -12.03 -16.18
CA GLU A 157 -9.98 -11.76 -15.05
C GLU A 157 -10.86 -12.96 -14.67
N VAL A 158 -11.33 -13.76 -15.64
CA VAL A 158 -12.03 -15.03 -15.38
C VAL A 158 -11.15 -15.98 -14.55
N SER A 159 -9.87 -16.10 -14.91
CA SER A 159 -8.90 -16.92 -14.17
C SER A 159 -8.72 -16.43 -12.73
N LYS A 160 -8.47 -15.12 -12.55
CA LYS A 160 -8.35 -14.50 -11.22
C LYS A 160 -9.61 -14.66 -10.39
N ALA A 161 -10.79 -14.50 -11.00
CA ALA A 161 -12.07 -14.68 -10.33
C ALA A 161 -12.25 -16.12 -9.86
N PHE A 162 -11.80 -17.11 -10.64
CA PHE A 162 -11.82 -18.51 -10.23
C PHE A 162 -10.96 -18.74 -8.99
N ASP A 163 -9.74 -18.19 -8.94
CA ASP A 163 -8.83 -18.30 -7.79
C ASP A 163 -9.42 -17.67 -6.52
N ARG A 164 -10.02 -16.49 -6.64
CA ARG A 164 -10.72 -15.83 -5.52
C ARG A 164 -11.94 -16.62 -5.07
N ALA A 165 -12.71 -17.17 -6.01
CA ALA A 165 -13.92 -17.93 -5.70
C ALA A 165 -13.61 -19.26 -5.00
N THR A 166 -12.59 -19.99 -5.44
CA THR A 166 -12.18 -21.25 -4.79
C THR A 166 -11.63 -21.02 -3.38
N ASP A 167 -10.91 -19.91 -3.15
CA ASP A 167 -10.47 -19.51 -1.82
C ASP A 167 -11.66 -19.28 -0.87
N ILE A 168 -12.62 -18.45 -1.31
CA ILE A 168 -13.80 -18.13 -0.52
C ILE A 168 -14.63 -19.38 -0.23
N MET A 169 -14.77 -20.29 -1.21
CA MET A 169 -15.41 -21.58 -1.04
C MET A 169 -14.72 -22.45 0.02
N GLY A 170 -13.37 -22.45 0.06
CA GLY A 170 -12.59 -23.09 1.09
C GLY A 170 -12.86 -22.52 2.49
N ARG A 171 -12.87 -21.18 2.63
CA ARG A 171 -13.21 -20.49 3.88
C ARG A 171 -14.63 -20.81 4.35
N ARG A 172 -15.59 -20.84 3.43
CA ARG A 172 -16.99 -21.21 3.71
C ARG A 172 -17.11 -22.62 4.29
N VAL A 173 -16.42 -23.62 3.72
CA VAL A 173 -16.47 -24.99 4.26
C VAL A 173 -15.88 -25.09 5.66
N ARG A 174 -14.82 -24.32 5.96
CA ARG A 174 -14.22 -24.28 7.32
C ARG A 174 -15.14 -23.67 8.38
N LEU A 175 -16.12 -22.86 8.00
CA LEU A 175 -17.16 -22.33 8.89
C LEU A 175 -18.27 -23.35 9.20
N ALA A 176 -18.18 -24.57 8.66
CA ALA A 176 -19.14 -25.65 8.88
C ALA A 176 -20.59 -25.18 8.66
N LYS A 177 -21.51 -25.44 9.59
CA LYS A 177 -22.92 -25.00 9.51
C LYS A 177 -23.11 -23.48 9.38
N ASN A 178 -22.08 -22.68 9.71
CA ASN A 178 -22.11 -21.23 9.64
C ASN A 178 -21.51 -20.67 8.33
N TYR A 179 -21.35 -21.49 7.29
CA TYR A 179 -20.79 -21.07 6.00
C TYR A 179 -21.47 -19.82 5.41
N TRP A 180 -22.74 -19.59 5.72
CA TRP A 180 -23.54 -18.47 5.23
C TRP A 180 -23.09 -17.11 5.79
N LEU A 181 -22.34 -17.09 6.91
CA LEU A 181 -21.78 -15.86 7.48
C LEU A 181 -20.70 -15.22 6.59
N TYR A 182 -20.13 -15.98 5.64
CA TYR A 182 -19.06 -15.51 4.77
C TYR A 182 -19.46 -15.60 3.30
N ASN A 183 -20.13 -14.55 2.82
CA ASN A 183 -20.64 -14.45 1.45
C ASN A 183 -20.43 -13.03 0.89
N PRO A 184 -19.17 -12.56 0.78
CA PRO A 184 -18.88 -11.19 0.37
C PRO A 184 -19.39 -10.90 -1.05
N LYS A 185 -19.62 -9.61 -1.35
CA LYS A 185 -20.11 -9.18 -2.68
C LYS A 185 -19.17 -9.62 -3.81
N SER A 186 -17.85 -9.53 -3.58
CA SER A 186 -16.82 -9.99 -4.52
C SER A 186 -17.00 -11.46 -4.91
N PHE A 187 -17.29 -12.35 -3.96
CA PHE A 187 -17.55 -13.77 -4.26
C PHE A 187 -18.75 -13.97 -5.18
N GLN A 188 -19.81 -13.18 -5.00
CA GLN A 188 -21.01 -13.26 -5.83
C GLN A 188 -20.73 -12.74 -7.25
N GLU A 189 -19.91 -11.70 -7.38
CA GLU A 189 -19.46 -11.15 -8.66
C GLU A 189 -18.55 -12.15 -9.39
N ASP A 190 -17.62 -12.79 -8.67
CA ASP A 190 -16.74 -13.83 -9.20
C ASP A 190 -17.54 -15.05 -9.70
N CYS A 191 -18.48 -15.55 -8.91
CA CYS A 191 -19.37 -16.64 -9.33
C CYS A 191 -20.15 -16.27 -10.59
N LYS A 192 -20.68 -15.04 -10.69
CA LYS A 192 -21.40 -14.57 -11.88
C LYS A 192 -20.49 -14.52 -13.10
N LEU A 193 -19.25 -14.04 -12.97
CA LEU A 193 -18.30 -13.98 -14.08
C LEU A 193 -17.97 -15.39 -14.59
N ILE A 194 -17.67 -16.32 -13.69
CA ILE A 194 -17.35 -17.72 -14.01
C ILE A 194 -18.57 -18.42 -14.63
N HIS A 195 -19.78 -18.16 -14.14
CA HIS A 195 -21.01 -18.69 -14.73
C HIS A 195 -21.24 -18.16 -16.14
N ARG A 196 -21.06 -16.85 -16.38
CA ARG A 196 -21.15 -16.28 -17.74
C ARG A 196 -20.15 -16.91 -18.70
N PHE A 197 -18.93 -17.13 -18.25
CA PHE A 197 -17.91 -17.81 -19.05
C PHE A 197 -18.35 -19.23 -19.43
N ALA A 198 -18.80 -20.04 -18.47
CA ALA A 198 -19.27 -21.39 -18.76
C ALA A 198 -20.56 -21.39 -19.61
N ASP A 199 -21.50 -20.49 -19.32
CA ASP A 199 -22.78 -20.36 -20.04
C ASP A 199 -22.58 -19.99 -21.50
N PHE A 200 -21.57 -19.18 -21.83
CA PHE A 200 -21.22 -18.85 -23.21
C PHE A 200 -20.95 -20.11 -24.04
N PHE A 201 -20.08 -21.00 -23.53
CA PHE A 201 -19.75 -22.26 -24.22
C PHE A 201 -20.94 -23.22 -24.23
N VAL A 202 -21.67 -23.33 -23.12
CA VAL A 202 -22.87 -24.18 -23.04
C VAL A 202 -23.91 -23.76 -24.09
N ALA A 203 -24.19 -22.47 -24.21
CA ALA A 203 -25.12 -21.94 -25.22
C ALA A 203 -24.65 -22.26 -26.64
N ARG A 204 -23.33 -22.12 -26.91
CA ARG A 204 -22.74 -22.45 -28.21
C ARG A 204 -22.90 -23.94 -28.55
N ALA A 205 -22.59 -24.83 -27.61
CA ALA A 205 -22.72 -26.27 -27.81
C ALA A 205 -24.18 -26.70 -28.01
N LEU A 206 -25.12 -26.10 -27.28
CA LEU A 206 -26.54 -26.41 -27.42
C LEU A 206 -27.14 -25.95 -28.77
N ASN A 207 -26.58 -24.90 -29.38
CA ASN A 207 -27.03 -24.37 -30.67
C ASN A 207 -26.36 -25.02 -31.89
N THR A 208 -25.42 -25.94 -31.69
CA THR A 208 -24.70 -26.63 -32.77
C THR A 208 -25.36 -27.98 -33.08
N ASP A 209 -25.43 -28.37 -34.36
CA ASP A 209 -25.89 -29.69 -34.82
C ASP A 209 -24.78 -30.73 -34.57
N LEU A 210 -24.78 -31.32 -33.37
CA LEU A 210 -23.72 -32.22 -32.87
C LEU A 210 -23.68 -33.60 -33.57
N GLU A 211 -24.68 -33.95 -34.38
CA GLU A 211 -24.71 -35.20 -35.15
C GLU A 211 -23.96 -35.11 -36.49
N LYS A 212 -23.68 -33.90 -37.00
CA LYS A 212 -22.94 -33.68 -38.26
C LYS A 212 -21.43 -33.47 -38.10
N THR A 213 -20.93 -33.42 -36.87
CA THR A 213 -19.51 -33.22 -36.55
C THR A 213 -18.71 -34.52 -36.46
N ASP A 214 -19.13 -35.58 -37.16
CA ASP A 214 -18.43 -36.86 -37.21
C ASP A 214 -17.10 -36.70 -37.97
N GLY A 215 -16.00 -36.58 -37.21
CA GLY A 215 -14.64 -36.32 -37.69
C GLY A 215 -13.88 -35.22 -36.94
N GLY A 216 -14.55 -34.49 -36.04
CA GLY A 216 -13.94 -33.41 -35.23
C GLY A 216 -13.25 -33.90 -33.94
N ARG A 217 -12.34 -33.06 -33.42
CA ARG A 217 -11.63 -33.24 -32.13
C ARG A 217 -12.60 -33.45 -30.96
N TYR A 218 -12.24 -34.33 -30.02
CA TYR A 218 -13.03 -34.60 -28.81
C TYR A 218 -13.14 -33.36 -27.90
N VAL A 219 -14.36 -33.00 -27.51
CA VAL A 219 -14.64 -31.91 -26.56
C VAL A 219 -15.66 -32.39 -25.54
N PHE A 220 -15.32 -32.34 -24.25
CA PHE A 220 -16.14 -32.88 -23.16
C PHE A 220 -17.57 -32.32 -23.15
N LEU A 221 -17.70 -31.00 -23.32
CA LEU A 221 -18.99 -30.31 -23.39
C LEU A 221 -19.90 -30.85 -24.50
N ASN A 222 -19.36 -31.18 -25.68
CA ASN A 222 -20.17 -31.69 -26.79
C ASN A 222 -20.78 -33.05 -26.47
N GLU A 223 -20.02 -33.95 -25.85
CA GLU A 223 -20.56 -35.24 -25.41
C GLU A 223 -21.55 -35.10 -24.25
N LEU A 224 -21.31 -34.18 -23.33
CA LEU A 224 -22.25 -33.88 -22.26
C LEU A 224 -23.58 -33.37 -22.81
N ALA A 225 -23.53 -32.50 -23.82
CA ALA A 225 -24.69 -31.95 -24.52
C ALA A 225 -25.46 -32.99 -25.38
N LYS A 226 -24.85 -34.12 -25.74
CA LYS A 226 -25.54 -35.28 -26.34
C LYS A 226 -26.37 -36.06 -25.31
N ALA A 227 -25.94 -36.07 -24.05
CA ALA A 227 -26.57 -36.87 -23.00
C ALA A 227 -27.61 -36.08 -22.17
N THR A 228 -27.45 -34.78 -22.01
CA THR A 228 -28.43 -33.87 -21.40
C THR A 228 -28.48 -32.56 -22.17
N ARG A 229 -29.66 -31.95 -22.26
CA ARG A 229 -29.88 -30.64 -22.93
C ARG A 229 -30.20 -29.52 -21.92
N ASP A 230 -30.15 -29.81 -20.62
CA ASP A 230 -30.33 -28.81 -19.56
C ASP A 230 -29.05 -27.96 -19.40
N PRO A 231 -29.06 -26.66 -19.75
CA PRO A 231 -27.88 -25.81 -19.69
C PRO A 231 -27.31 -25.67 -18.26
N ILE A 232 -28.17 -25.71 -17.23
CA ILE A 232 -27.74 -25.54 -15.84
C ILE A 232 -27.04 -26.80 -15.34
N GLU A 233 -27.53 -27.97 -15.72
CA GLU A 233 -26.88 -29.24 -15.43
C GLU A 233 -25.53 -29.33 -16.14
N ILE A 234 -25.48 -29.01 -17.44
CA ILE A 234 -24.23 -29.01 -18.21
C ILE A 234 -23.19 -28.08 -17.55
N ARG A 235 -23.56 -26.82 -17.25
CA ARG A 235 -22.66 -25.88 -16.55
C ARG A 235 -22.19 -26.46 -15.21
N SER A 236 -23.10 -26.98 -14.40
CA SER A 236 -22.76 -27.49 -13.07
C SER A 236 -21.75 -28.65 -13.15
N GLN A 237 -21.96 -29.60 -14.06
CA GLN A 237 -21.00 -30.68 -14.25
C GLN A 237 -19.64 -30.19 -14.78
N LEU A 238 -19.63 -29.26 -15.74
CA LEU A 238 -18.39 -28.66 -16.25
C LEU A 238 -17.58 -27.99 -15.16
N LEU A 239 -18.20 -27.13 -14.35
CA LEU A 239 -17.49 -26.40 -13.28
C LEU A 239 -16.97 -27.35 -12.18
N ASN A 240 -17.70 -28.43 -11.88
CA ASN A 240 -17.22 -29.46 -10.96
C ASN A 240 -15.95 -30.13 -11.51
N ILE A 241 -15.93 -30.55 -12.77
CA ILE A 241 -14.75 -31.19 -13.37
C ILE A 241 -13.61 -30.19 -13.53
N PHE A 242 -13.90 -28.94 -13.89
CA PHE A 242 -12.90 -27.88 -14.04
C PHE A 242 -12.12 -27.62 -12.75
N LEU A 243 -12.82 -27.51 -11.62
CA LEU A 243 -12.18 -27.42 -10.30
C LEU A 243 -11.27 -28.61 -10.01
N ALA A 244 -11.68 -29.83 -10.38
CA ALA A 244 -10.88 -31.02 -10.14
C ALA A 244 -9.63 -31.09 -11.04
N GLY A 245 -9.77 -30.79 -12.33
CA GLY A 245 -8.68 -30.91 -13.30
C GLY A 245 -7.57 -29.87 -13.11
N ARG A 246 -7.95 -28.60 -12.86
CA ARG A 246 -7.00 -27.49 -12.76
C ARG A 246 -6.08 -27.61 -11.54
N ASP A 247 -6.65 -27.43 -10.35
CA ASP A 247 -5.85 -27.21 -9.14
C ASP A 247 -5.12 -28.49 -8.70
N THR A 248 -5.72 -29.67 -8.94
CA THR A 248 -5.17 -30.92 -8.40
C THR A 248 -3.95 -31.45 -9.15
N THR A 249 -3.94 -31.33 -10.48
CA THR A 249 -2.80 -31.70 -11.31
C THR A 249 -1.63 -30.72 -11.11
N ALA A 250 -1.89 -29.41 -11.07
CA ALA A 250 -0.86 -28.40 -10.81
C ALA A 250 -0.19 -28.60 -9.44
N GLY A 251 -0.98 -28.95 -8.42
CA GLY A 251 -0.47 -29.30 -7.10
C GLY A 251 0.47 -30.50 -7.12
N LEU A 252 0.12 -31.57 -7.86
CA LEU A 252 0.99 -32.74 -8.01
C LEU A 252 2.33 -32.37 -8.68
N LEU A 253 2.29 -31.64 -9.79
CA LEU A 253 3.50 -31.18 -10.48
C LEU A 253 4.39 -30.34 -9.56
N GLY A 254 3.80 -29.38 -8.85
CA GLY A 254 4.51 -28.56 -7.87
C GLY A 254 5.23 -29.41 -6.81
N TRP A 255 4.55 -30.40 -6.23
CA TRP A 255 5.14 -31.28 -5.21
C TRP A 255 6.22 -32.22 -5.75
N VAL A 256 6.07 -32.71 -6.99
CA VAL A 256 7.10 -33.51 -7.66
C VAL A 256 8.36 -32.68 -7.84
N PHE A 257 8.29 -31.52 -8.50
CA PHE A 257 9.47 -30.69 -8.75
C PHE A 257 10.09 -30.11 -7.48
N TRP A 258 9.26 -29.79 -6.48
CA TRP A 258 9.75 -29.40 -5.15
C TRP A 258 10.58 -30.51 -4.49
N SER A 259 10.15 -31.77 -4.64
CA SER A 259 10.87 -32.93 -4.11
C SER A 259 12.13 -33.22 -4.92
N LEU A 260 12.05 -33.20 -6.26
CA LEU A 260 13.19 -33.44 -7.14
C LEU A 260 14.32 -32.41 -6.95
N ALA A 261 13.98 -31.13 -6.77
CA ALA A 261 14.98 -30.08 -6.52
C ALA A 261 15.78 -30.31 -5.22
N ARG A 262 15.21 -31.04 -4.24
CA ARG A 262 15.84 -31.37 -2.95
C ARG A 262 16.52 -32.74 -2.93
N HIS A 263 16.27 -33.56 -3.95
CA HIS A 263 16.78 -34.92 -4.04
C HIS A 263 17.38 -35.14 -5.42
N GLN A 264 18.58 -34.58 -5.62
CA GLN A 264 19.30 -34.63 -6.90
C GLN A 264 19.55 -36.07 -7.38
N ASP A 265 19.85 -36.98 -6.46
CA ASP A 265 19.99 -38.40 -6.72
C ASP A 265 18.73 -39.03 -7.32
N ILE A 266 17.55 -38.60 -6.84
CA ILE A 266 16.25 -39.05 -7.37
C ILE A 266 15.96 -38.39 -8.71
N PHE A 267 16.30 -37.11 -8.89
CA PHE A 267 16.18 -36.41 -10.17
C PHE A 267 17.00 -37.09 -11.26
N GLU A 268 18.28 -37.34 -11.01
CA GLU A 268 19.19 -38.00 -11.95
C GLU A 268 18.66 -39.38 -12.35
N LYS A 269 18.27 -40.19 -11.36
CA LYS A 269 17.73 -41.54 -11.61
C LYS A 269 16.40 -41.52 -12.37
N LEU A 270 15.52 -40.56 -12.07
CA LEU A 270 14.28 -40.39 -12.82
C LEU A 270 14.57 -39.97 -14.26
N ARG A 271 15.50 -39.04 -14.44
CA ARG A 271 15.90 -38.58 -15.77
C ARG A 271 16.51 -39.71 -16.59
N GLU A 272 17.41 -40.52 -16.02
CA GLU A 272 17.97 -41.70 -16.70
C GLU A 272 16.87 -42.65 -17.18
N SER A 273 15.88 -42.95 -16.32
CA SER A 273 14.72 -43.77 -16.70
C SER A 273 13.91 -43.13 -17.82
N ILE A 274 13.71 -41.80 -17.78
CA ILE A 274 12.95 -41.06 -18.79
C ILE A 274 13.67 -41.08 -20.14
N ILE A 275 14.98 -40.81 -20.19
CA ILE A 275 15.76 -40.86 -21.43
C ILE A 275 15.79 -42.29 -21.99
N ALA A 276 15.91 -43.30 -21.12
CA ALA A 276 15.93 -44.72 -21.50
C ALA A 276 14.60 -45.24 -22.03
N ASP A 277 13.46 -44.69 -21.60
CA ASP A 277 12.13 -45.11 -22.07
C ASP A 277 11.61 -44.22 -23.22
N PHE A 278 11.86 -42.90 -23.17
CA PHE A 278 11.22 -41.90 -24.04
C PHE A 278 12.18 -41.12 -24.95
N GLY A 279 13.49 -41.34 -24.90
CA GLY A 279 14.46 -40.61 -25.74
C GLY A 279 14.79 -39.22 -25.21
N THR A 280 15.53 -38.43 -25.99
CA THR A 280 15.99 -37.08 -25.61
C THR A 280 14.97 -36.01 -26.00
N PHE A 281 15.21 -34.75 -25.65
CA PHE A 281 14.30 -33.66 -26.04
C PHE A 281 14.27 -33.44 -27.55
N GLU A 282 15.45 -33.54 -28.20
CA GLU A 282 15.64 -33.35 -29.64
C GLU A 282 15.24 -34.59 -30.46
N ASP A 283 15.32 -35.78 -29.87
CA ASP A 283 14.91 -37.06 -30.49
C ASP A 283 13.99 -37.86 -29.54
N PRO A 284 12.74 -37.41 -29.36
CA PRO A 284 11.76 -38.09 -28.51
C PRO A 284 11.21 -39.34 -29.20
N ARG A 285 11.16 -40.46 -28.46
CA ARG A 285 10.40 -41.66 -28.81
C ARG A 285 8.92 -41.47 -28.47
N GLU A 286 8.06 -42.34 -29.00
CA GLU A 286 6.61 -42.28 -28.81
C GLU A 286 6.21 -42.28 -27.32
N ILE A 287 5.66 -41.15 -26.87
CA ILE A 287 5.05 -41.01 -25.54
C ILE A 287 3.56 -41.29 -25.69
N SER A 288 3.06 -42.29 -24.98
CA SER A 288 1.65 -42.69 -24.97
C SER A 288 1.18 -42.95 -23.55
N PHE A 289 -0.14 -43.01 -23.34
CA PHE A 289 -0.71 -43.45 -22.07
C PHE A 289 -0.11 -44.79 -21.59
N ALA A 290 0.10 -45.74 -22.50
CA ALA A 290 0.62 -47.06 -22.17
C ALA A 290 2.09 -47.00 -21.74
N THR A 291 2.92 -46.22 -22.43
CA THR A 291 4.35 -46.10 -22.13
C THR A 291 4.60 -45.30 -20.84
N LEU A 292 3.86 -44.20 -20.61
CA LEU A 292 3.89 -43.45 -19.35
C LEU A 292 3.54 -44.31 -18.13
N LYS A 293 2.54 -45.17 -18.27
CA LYS A 293 2.13 -46.11 -17.22
C LYS A 293 3.14 -47.24 -17.00
N ALA A 294 3.85 -47.64 -18.05
CA ALA A 294 4.87 -48.70 -17.99
C ALA A 294 6.20 -48.21 -17.40
N CYS A 295 6.49 -46.90 -17.42
CA CYS A 295 7.67 -46.32 -16.80
C CYS A 295 7.55 -46.37 -15.26
N ASN A 296 8.02 -47.48 -14.68
CA ASN A 296 7.83 -47.78 -13.26
C ASN A 296 8.36 -46.68 -12.34
N TYR A 297 9.55 -46.15 -12.62
CA TYR A 297 10.17 -45.17 -11.73
C TYR A 297 9.45 -43.81 -11.74
N LEU A 298 8.92 -43.38 -12.89
CA LEU A 298 8.02 -42.22 -12.99
C LEU A 298 6.76 -42.43 -12.14
N GLN A 299 6.14 -43.61 -12.21
CA GLN A 299 4.97 -43.94 -11.39
C GLN A 299 5.29 -43.95 -9.89
N TYR A 300 6.49 -44.40 -9.50
CA TYR A 300 6.95 -44.41 -8.13
C TYR A 300 7.17 -42.99 -7.59
N VAL A 301 7.79 -42.11 -8.37
CA VAL A 301 7.99 -40.70 -8.01
C VAL A 301 6.66 -39.99 -7.81
N MET A 302 5.73 -40.10 -8.76
CA MET A 302 4.40 -39.50 -8.61
C MET A 302 3.62 -40.08 -7.42
N SER A 303 3.72 -41.38 -7.18
CA SER A 303 3.03 -42.02 -6.05
C SER A 303 3.61 -41.60 -4.71
N GLU A 304 4.94 -41.48 -4.61
CA GLU A 304 5.59 -41.00 -3.39
C GLU A 304 5.30 -39.53 -3.13
N ALA A 305 5.26 -38.72 -4.20
CA ALA A 305 4.85 -37.32 -4.12
C ALA A 305 3.40 -37.20 -3.63
N LEU A 306 2.46 -38.03 -4.11
CA LEU A 306 1.07 -38.03 -3.65
C LEU A 306 0.89 -38.61 -2.24
N ARG A 307 1.76 -39.53 -1.81
CA ARG A 307 1.74 -40.07 -0.44
C ARG A 307 2.16 -38.99 0.55
N LEU A 308 3.25 -38.29 0.25
CA LEU A 308 3.71 -37.18 1.08
C LEU A 308 2.85 -35.92 0.85
N TYR A 309 2.34 -35.66 -0.32
CA TYR A 309 1.67 -34.39 -0.57
C TYR A 309 0.38 -34.63 -1.35
N PRO A 310 -0.61 -35.30 -0.74
CA PRO A 310 -1.89 -35.52 -1.39
C PRO A 310 -2.59 -34.18 -1.61
N THR A 311 -2.95 -33.88 -2.86
CA THR A 311 -3.55 -32.58 -3.21
C THR A 311 -4.86 -32.28 -2.47
N VAL A 312 -5.58 -33.34 -2.04
CA VAL A 312 -6.74 -33.24 -1.14
C VAL A 312 -6.42 -33.94 0.19
N PRO A 313 -5.77 -33.25 1.14
CA PRO A 313 -5.22 -33.89 2.35
C PRO A 313 -6.26 -34.21 3.42
N LEU A 314 -7.41 -33.52 3.39
CA LEU A 314 -8.50 -33.66 4.35
C LEU A 314 -9.83 -33.77 3.61
N ASN A 315 -10.69 -34.66 4.09
CA ASN A 315 -12.01 -34.85 3.53
C ASN A 315 -13.02 -35.17 4.63
N SER A 316 -14.31 -35.16 4.29
CA SER A 316 -15.38 -35.29 5.25
C SER A 316 -16.62 -35.94 4.64
N ARG A 317 -17.36 -36.68 5.47
CA ARG A 317 -18.71 -37.17 5.17
C ARG A 317 -19.63 -36.88 6.34
N ARG A 318 -20.93 -36.82 6.10
CA ARG A 318 -21.95 -36.59 7.12
C ARG A 318 -22.85 -37.80 7.22
N ALA A 319 -23.00 -38.36 8.41
CA ALA A 319 -23.86 -39.50 8.63
C ALA A 319 -25.32 -39.12 8.33
N ASN A 320 -25.99 -39.86 7.45
CA ASN A 320 -27.38 -39.59 7.05
C ASN A 320 -28.40 -40.41 7.87
N LYS A 321 -27.92 -41.37 8.65
CA LYS A 321 -28.64 -42.14 9.66
C LYS A 321 -27.68 -42.51 10.79
N ASP A 322 -28.22 -43.05 11.88
CA ASP A 322 -27.41 -43.56 12.98
C ASP A 322 -26.54 -44.74 12.49
N THR A 323 -25.24 -44.66 12.74
CA THR A 323 -24.28 -45.68 12.30
C THR A 323 -23.12 -45.80 13.29
N MET A 324 -22.07 -46.54 12.91
CA MET A 324 -20.88 -46.74 13.74
C MET A 324 -19.60 -46.78 12.91
N LEU A 325 -18.52 -46.23 13.45
CA LEU A 325 -17.16 -46.50 12.96
C LEU A 325 -16.62 -47.80 13.59
N PRO A 326 -15.89 -48.65 12.84
CA PRO A 326 -15.36 -49.91 13.36
C PRO A 326 -14.44 -49.80 14.58
N THR A 327 -13.61 -48.77 14.67
CA THR A 327 -12.54 -48.64 15.66
C THR A 327 -12.48 -47.23 16.28
N GLY A 328 -11.70 -47.08 17.36
CA GLY A 328 -11.43 -45.83 18.07
C GLY A 328 -12.20 -45.64 19.38
N GLY A 329 -13.08 -46.59 19.74
CA GLY A 329 -13.80 -46.62 21.02
C GLY A 329 -13.17 -47.58 22.04
N GLY A 330 -13.58 -47.48 23.30
CA GLY A 330 -13.09 -48.33 24.39
C GLY A 330 -11.68 -47.95 24.90
N PRO A 331 -11.22 -48.54 26.03
CA PRO A 331 -9.90 -48.21 26.61
C PRO A 331 -8.71 -48.57 25.70
N ASP A 332 -8.86 -49.61 24.89
CA ASP A 332 -7.86 -50.12 23.94
C ASP A 332 -8.03 -49.55 22.52
N ARG A 333 -9.05 -48.71 22.30
CA ARG A 333 -9.35 -48.03 21.02
C ARG A 333 -9.74 -48.99 19.88
N THR A 334 -10.07 -50.25 20.17
CA THR A 334 -10.49 -51.23 19.15
C THR A 334 -12.01 -51.35 19.03
N SER A 335 -12.77 -50.83 19.99
CA SER A 335 -14.22 -50.96 20.00
C SER A 335 -14.88 -50.00 19.00
N PRO A 336 -16.08 -50.33 18.48
CA PRO A 336 -16.82 -49.43 17.61
C PRO A 336 -17.22 -48.11 18.28
N ILE A 337 -17.27 -47.04 17.49
CA ILE A 337 -17.78 -45.72 17.93
C ILE A 337 -19.16 -45.49 17.32
N PHE A 338 -20.14 -45.15 18.16
CA PHE A 338 -21.45 -44.71 17.69
C PHE A 338 -21.40 -43.32 17.04
N ILE A 339 -22.00 -43.20 15.85
CA ILE A 339 -22.08 -41.96 15.08
C ILE A 339 -23.56 -41.61 14.90
N PRO A 340 -24.08 -40.62 15.65
CA PRO A 340 -25.45 -40.15 15.48
C PRO A 340 -25.68 -39.59 14.07
N LYS A 341 -26.90 -39.74 13.55
CA LYS A 341 -27.36 -39.05 12.34
C LYS A 341 -27.02 -37.55 12.41
N GLY A 342 -26.52 -37.01 11.30
CA GLY A 342 -26.12 -35.61 11.18
C GLY A 342 -24.74 -35.30 11.78
N THR A 343 -23.98 -36.29 12.24
CA THR A 343 -22.60 -36.08 12.70
C THR A 343 -21.64 -36.07 11.52
N GLN A 344 -20.71 -35.12 11.48
CA GLN A 344 -19.65 -35.08 10.46
C GLN A 344 -18.49 -35.98 10.88
N VAL A 345 -18.01 -36.79 9.95
CA VAL A 345 -16.80 -37.62 10.07
C VAL A 345 -15.74 -37.09 9.13
N ASP A 346 -14.71 -36.47 9.70
CA ASP A 346 -13.53 -35.97 8.99
C ASP A 346 -12.45 -37.04 8.95
N TYR A 347 -11.72 -37.11 7.85
CA TYR A 347 -10.57 -37.99 7.74
C TYR A 347 -9.38 -37.35 7.04
N ALA A 348 -8.18 -37.55 7.60
CA ALA A 348 -6.95 -36.93 7.12
C ALA A 348 -6.09 -37.92 6.34
N VAL A 349 -6.17 -37.84 5.02
CA VAL A 349 -5.36 -38.62 4.07
C VAL A 349 -3.88 -38.33 4.27
N HIS A 350 -3.52 -37.04 4.42
CA HIS A 350 -2.13 -36.60 4.60
C HIS A 350 -1.45 -37.20 5.84
N VAL A 351 -2.17 -37.26 6.96
CA VAL A 351 -1.65 -37.84 8.20
C VAL A 351 -1.57 -39.35 8.08
N MET A 352 -2.62 -40.00 7.56
CA MET A 352 -2.63 -41.44 7.34
C MET A 352 -1.48 -41.90 6.44
N HIS A 353 -1.16 -41.15 5.38
CA HIS A 353 -0.07 -41.48 4.45
C HIS A 353 1.34 -41.31 5.05
N ARG A 354 1.45 -40.70 6.23
CA ARG A 354 2.71 -40.47 6.98
C ARG A 354 2.83 -41.26 8.27
N ARG A 355 1.84 -42.08 8.58
CA ARG A 355 1.83 -42.90 9.78
C ARG A 355 2.97 -43.91 9.74
N LYS A 356 3.88 -43.82 10.73
CA LYS A 356 5.05 -44.70 10.83
C LYS A 356 4.66 -46.17 11.00
N ASP A 357 3.55 -46.45 11.68
CA ASP A 357 3.02 -47.81 11.84
C ASP A 357 2.50 -48.42 10.53
N LEU A 358 2.12 -47.60 9.54
CA LEU A 358 1.67 -48.05 8.21
C LEU A 358 2.81 -48.05 7.18
N TRP A 359 3.76 -47.12 7.31
CA TRP A 359 4.74 -46.81 6.26
C TRP A 359 6.20 -47.06 6.64
N GLY A 360 6.50 -47.34 7.90
CA GLY A 360 7.85 -47.52 8.44
C GLY A 360 8.40 -46.27 9.14
N GLU A 361 9.57 -46.38 9.77
CA GLU A 361 10.21 -45.23 10.43
C GLU A 361 10.59 -44.10 9.45
N ASP A 362 10.89 -44.47 8.20
CA ASP A 362 11.19 -43.57 7.08
C ASP A 362 9.92 -42.99 6.43
N ALA A 363 8.75 -43.04 7.08
CA ALA A 363 7.47 -42.57 6.52
C ALA A 363 7.45 -41.10 6.11
N LEU A 364 8.37 -40.27 6.61
CA LEU A 364 8.46 -38.86 6.27
C LEU A 364 9.45 -38.56 5.14
N GLU A 365 10.26 -39.55 4.74
CA GLU A 365 11.26 -39.42 3.68
C GLU A 365 10.62 -39.59 2.30
N PHE A 366 11.05 -38.78 1.33
CA PHE A 366 10.68 -38.94 -0.08
C PHE A 366 11.51 -40.05 -0.71
N LYS A 367 10.92 -41.25 -0.81
CA LYS A 367 11.62 -42.46 -1.24
C LYS A 367 10.81 -43.26 -2.27
N PRO A 368 10.98 -43.00 -3.58
CA PRO A 368 10.27 -43.71 -4.65
C PRO A 368 10.44 -45.24 -4.61
N GLU A 369 11.59 -45.75 -4.18
CA GLU A 369 11.87 -47.20 -4.07
C GLU A 369 10.90 -47.94 -3.14
N ARG A 370 10.20 -47.23 -2.25
CA ARG A 370 9.17 -47.78 -1.36
C ARG A 370 8.05 -48.50 -2.12
N TRP A 371 7.86 -48.16 -3.39
CA TRP A 371 6.83 -48.73 -4.24
C TRP A 371 7.26 -50.04 -4.93
N VAL A 372 8.54 -50.44 -4.83
CA VAL A 372 9.01 -51.73 -5.36
C VAL A 372 8.33 -52.89 -4.63
N GLY A 373 7.55 -53.68 -5.36
CA GLY A 373 6.84 -54.83 -4.82
C GLY A 373 5.66 -54.51 -3.88
N ARG A 374 5.37 -53.23 -3.61
CA ARG A 374 4.25 -52.81 -2.75
C ARG A 374 2.97 -52.72 -3.55
N LYS A 375 1.91 -53.40 -3.09
CA LYS A 375 0.55 -53.23 -3.62
C LYS A 375 -0.20 -52.25 -2.73
N GLY A 376 -0.94 -51.31 -3.31
CA GLY A 376 -1.69 -50.31 -2.54
C GLY A 376 -2.88 -50.91 -1.77
N GLY A 377 -3.05 -50.48 -0.52
CA GLY A 377 -4.23 -50.74 0.30
C GLY A 377 -4.97 -49.46 0.73
N TRP A 378 -5.78 -49.55 1.79
CA TRP A 378 -6.55 -48.40 2.30
C TRP A 378 -5.71 -47.35 3.01
N GLU A 379 -4.46 -47.69 3.33
CA GLU A 379 -3.41 -46.80 3.81
C GLU A 379 -2.93 -45.81 2.72
N TYR A 380 -3.29 -46.00 1.44
CA TYR A 380 -2.95 -45.12 0.32
C TYR A 380 -4.16 -44.85 -0.59
N ILE A 381 -4.73 -43.64 -0.49
CA ILE A 381 -5.94 -43.21 -1.21
C ILE A 381 -5.86 -41.75 -1.70
N PRO A 382 -4.81 -41.38 -2.46
CA PRO A 382 -4.63 -39.99 -2.92
C PRO A 382 -5.77 -39.49 -3.81
N PHE A 383 -6.47 -40.41 -4.51
CA PHE A 383 -7.65 -40.14 -5.33
C PHE A 383 -8.97 -40.54 -4.64
N ASN A 384 -8.95 -40.64 -3.30
CA ASN A 384 -10.03 -41.19 -2.47
C ASN A 384 -10.26 -42.70 -2.70
N GLY A 385 -11.33 -43.26 -2.14
CA GLY A 385 -11.67 -44.68 -2.27
C GLY A 385 -13.18 -44.92 -2.38
N GLY A 386 -13.56 -46.16 -2.71
CA GLY A 386 -14.94 -46.59 -2.81
C GLY A 386 -15.71 -46.01 -4.02
N PRO A 387 -17.06 -45.98 -3.99
CA PRO A 387 -17.87 -45.56 -5.13
C PRO A 387 -17.62 -44.12 -5.61
N ARG A 388 -17.08 -43.24 -4.74
CA ARG A 388 -16.73 -41.85 -5.03
C ARG A 388 -15.26 -41.62 -5.41
N ILE A 389 -14.49 -42.67 -5.74
CA ILE A 389 -13.12 -42.53 -6.25
C ILE A 389 -13.04 -41.56 -7.46
N CYS A 390 -11.98 -40.78 -7.59
CA CYS A 390 -11.83 -39.79 -8.65
C CYS A 390 -12.03 -40.42 -10.06
N LEU A 391 -12.88 -39.82 -10.89
CA LEU A 391 -13.09 -40.27 -12.27
C LEU A 391 -11.88 -39.95 -13.16
N GLY A 392 -11.28 -38.78 -12.96
CA GLY A 392 -10.13 -38.28 -13.73
C GLY A 392 -8.78 -38.78 -13.25
N GLN A 393 -8.69 -39.80 -12.38
CA GLN A 393 -7.42 -40.26 -11.82
C GLN A 393 -6.39 -40.60 -12.89
N GLN A 394 -6.79 -41.37 -13.92
CA GLN A 394 -5.87 -41.75 -14.99
C GLN A 394 -5.49 -40.55 -15.84
N PHE A 395 -6.42 -39.62 -16.10
CA PHE A 395 -6.17 -38.38 -16.82
C PHE A 395 -5.11 -37.52 -16.12
N ALA A 396 -5.32 -37.20 -14.84
CA ALA A 396 -4.40 -36.37 -14.07
C ALA A 396 -2.98 -36.96 -13.96
N LEU A 397 -2.87 -38.29 -13.80
CA LEU A 397 -1.55 -38.96 -13.73
C LEU A 397 -0.86 -39.01 -15.11
N THR A 398 -1.63 -39.11 -16.19
CA THR A 398 -1.09 -39.07 -17.55
C THR A 398 -0.63 -37.67 -17.92
N GLU A 399 -1.44 -36.64 -17.65
CA GLU A 399 -1.09 -35.22 -17.82
C GLU A 399 0.18 -34.88 -17.03
N ALA A 400 0.19 -35.11 -15.71
CA ALA A 400 1.36 -34.84 -14.89
C ALA A 400 2.60 -35.63 -15.34
N GLY A 401 2.43 -36.91 -15.67
CA GLY A 401 3.52 -37.76 -16.16
C GLY A 401 4.11 -37.24 -17.47
N TYR A 402 3.27 -36.77 -18.40
CA TYR A 402 3.71 -36.19 -19.67
C TYR A 402 4.56 -34.94 -19.45
N VAL A 403 4.07 -34.00 -18.61
CA VAL A 403 4.79 -32.76 -18.28
C VAL A 403 6.14 -33.05 -17.62
N ILE A 404 6.18 -33.98 -16.66
CA ILE A 404 7.43 -34.41 -16.01
C ILE A 404 8.41 -34.97 -17.05
N VAL A 405 7.95 -35.85 -17.95
CA VAL A 405 8.78 -36.42 -19.01
C VAL A 405 9.38 -35.33 -19.90
N ARG A 406 8.57 -34.41 -20.41
CA ARG A 406 9.06 -33.36 -21.32
C ARG A 406 10.03 -32.39 -20.65
N LEU A 407 9.78 -32.02 -19.39
CA LEU A 407 10.69 -31.18 -18.62
C LEU A 407 12.03 -31.88 -18.33
N LEU A 408 12.03 -33.17 -17.95
CA LEU A 408 13.28 -33.91 -17.68
C LEU A 408 14.01 -34.34 -18.96
N GLN A 409 13.32 -34.39 -20.10
CA GLN A 409 13.99 -34.44 -21.40
C GLN A 409 14.74 -33.14 -21.69
N ARG A 410 14.11 -31.99 -21.43
CA ARG A 410 14.66 -30.66 -21.73
C ARG A 410 15.79 -30.24 -20.79
N PHE A 411 15.63 -30.47 -19.49
CA PHE A 411 16.56 -30.02 -18.45
C PHE A 411 17.30 -31.22 -17.85
N ASP A 412 18.62 -31.12 -17.78
CA ASP A 412 19.51 -32.14 -17.23
C ASP A 412 19.93 -31.89 -15.79
N LYS A 413 19.55 -30.75 -15.23
CA LYS A 413 19.75 -30.39 -13.83
C LYS A 413 18.63 -29.46 -13.33
N ILE A 414 18.38 -29.50 -12.03
CA ILE A 414 17.50 -28.56 -11.32
C ILE A 414 18.17 -28.17 -10.01
N GLU A 415 18.12 -26.91 -9.60
CA GLU A 415 18.71 -26.45 -8.35
C GLU A 415 17.67 -25.81 -7.44
N ASN A 416 17.70 -26.15 -6.15
CA ASN A 416 16.84 -25.53 -5.16
C ASN A 416 17.51 -24.25 -4.63
N LEU A 417 16.96 -23.10 -4.98
CA LEU A 417 17.52 -21.76 -4.65
C LEU A 417 17.32 -21.32 -3.18
N GLY A 418 17.12 -22.26 -2.25
CA GLY A 418 17.32 -22.00 -0.82
C GLY A 418 16.25 -21.22 -0.05
N TYR A 419 15.11 -20.81 -0.64
CA TYR A 419 14.04 -20.08 0.07
C TYR A 419 13.26 -20.89 1.14
N THR A 420 13.82 -21.97 1.68
CA THR A 420 13.18 -22.77 2.74
C THR A 420 14.12 -22.94 3.91
N THR A 421 13.88 -22.20 4.99
CA THR A 421 14.21 -22.69 6.33
C THR A 421 13.44 -24.01 6.56
N GLU A 422 13.95 -24.88 7.42
CA GLU A 422 13.34 -26.18 7.76
C GLU A 422 11.89 -26.07 8.33
N GLU A 423 11.33 -24.87 8.43
CA GLU A 423 9.92 -24.60 8.73
C GLU A 423 9.04 -24.52 7.46
N ASP A 424 8.92 -25.69 6.82
CA ASP A 424 7.69 -26.28 6.25
C ASP A 424 6.98 -25.64 5.01
N PRO A 425 7.05 -26.26 3.82
CA PRO A 425 6.19 -25.97 2.66
C PRO A 425 4.71 -26.33 2.86
N LEU A 426 4.32 -26.97 3.99
CA LEU A 426 2.91 -27.16 4.35
C LEU A 426 2.13 -25.83 4.44
N TYR A 427 2.82 -24.69 4.55
CA TYR A 427 2.23 -23.37 4.69
C TYR A 427 1.59 -22.78 3.43
N GLN A 428 1.77 -23.33 2.23
CA GLN A 428 1.14 -22.77 1.03
C GLN A 428 0.09 -23.68 0.37
N TYR A 429 0.18 -25.02 0.50
CA TYR A 429 -0.40 -25.93 -0.50
C TYR A 429 -1.37 -26.99 0.00
N SER A 430 -2.20 -26.62 0.96
CA SER A 430 -3.46 -27.32 1.14
C SER A 430 -4.57 -26.30 1.18
N LEU A 431 -5.81 -26.72 0.87
CA LEU A 431 -7.05 -26.05 1.28
C LEU A 431 -7.13 -25.78 2.81
N HIS A 432 -6.03 -25.83 3.56
CA HIS A 432 -5.82 -25.45 4.96
C HIS A 432 -4.83 -24.30 5.21
N SER A 433 -4.06 -23.78 4.25
CA SER A 433 -2.99 -22.80 4.54
C SER A 433 -3.45 -21.37 4.89
N GLN A 434 -4.69 -20.98 4.63
CA GLN A 434 -5.16 -19.64 5.03
C GLN A 434 -5.63 -19.55 6.49
N TRP A 435 -4.83 -20.09 7.42
CA TRP A 435 -5.03 -19.91 8.87
C TRP A 435 -4.00 -18.96 9.49
N ASN A 436 -3.37 -18.14 8.67
CA ASN A 436 -2.64 -16.99 9.17
C ASN A 436 -3.63 -15.86 9.47
N LEU A 437 -4.28 -15.98 10.63
CA LEU A 437 -4.78 -14.82 11.38
C LEU A 437 -3.62 -13.87 11.75
N TRP A 438 -2.40 -14.39 11.74
CA TRP A 438 -1.17 -13.63 11.79
C TRP A 438 -0.73 -13.29 10.36
N PRO A 439 -0.46 -12.02 9.99
CA PRO A 439 -0.04 -11.70 8.63
C PRO A 439 1.17 -12.56 8.22
N ALA A 440 1.19 -13.02 6.97
CA ALA A 440 2.30 -13.82 6.45
C ALA A 440 3.61 -13.07 6.72
N ARG A 441 4.56 -13.72 7.40
CA ARG A 441 5.90 -13.15 7.57
C ARG A 441 6.47 -12.97 6.18
N SER A 442 6.92 -11.75 5.89
CA SER A 442 7.77 -11.48 4.75
C SER A 442 9.03 -12.37 4.82
N SER A 443 9.66 -12.65 3.68
CA SER A 443 10.97 -13.30 3.63
C SER A 443 12.03 -12.51 4.41
N LEU A 444 11.86 -11.19 4.52
CA LEU A 444 12.73 -10.30 5.29
C LEU A 444 12.15 -9.96 6.65
N ASN A 445 12.99 -9.99 7.68
CA ASN A 445 12.69 -9.42 8.98
C ASN A 445 12.99 -7.90 9.00
N LEU A 446 12.49 -7.20 10.04
CA LEU A 446 12.67 -5.74 10.15
C LEU A 446 14.15 -5.32 10.10
N THR A 447 15.06 -6.06 10.73
CA THR A 447 16.49 -5.72 10.72
C THR A 447 17.07 -5.83 9.31
N GLU A 448 16.71 -6.86 8.55
CA GLU A 448 17.14 -7.02 7.16
C GLU A 448 16.60 -5.88 6.27
N LEU A 449 15.33 -5.50 6.44
CA LEU A 449 14.76 -4.34 5.75
C LEU A 449 15.50 -3.04 6.10
N GLN A 450 15.80 -2.83 7.39
CA GLN A 450 16.54 -1.66 7.85
C GLN A 450 17.94 -1.61 7.24
N ASN A 451 18.63 -2.76 7.15
CA ASN A 451 19.94 -2.85 6.51
C ASN A 451 19.85 -2.52 5.01
N ILE A 452 18.85 -3.06 4.29
CA ILE A 452 18.65 -2.72 2.87
C ILE A 452 18.49 -1.21 2.70
N ILE A 453 17.70 -0.55 3.56
CA ILE A 453 17.51 0.91 3.49
C ILE A 453 18.83 1.64 3.74
N LEU A 454 19.54 1.28 4.80
CA LEU A 454 20.79 1.94 5.20
C LEU A 454 21.89 1.79 4.14
N GLU A 455 22.00 0.60 3.55
CA GLU A 455 23.02 0.24 2.56
C GLU A 455 22.66 0.65 1.13
N THR A 456 21.37 0.79 0.82
CA THR A 456 20.95 1.13 -0.55
C THR A 456 21.16 2.59 -0.83
N VAL A 457 20.73 3.48 0.07
CA VAL A 457 20.75 4.95 -0.13
C VAL A 457 22.15 5.44 -0.51
N ASP A 458 22.22 6.18 -1.61
CA ASP A 458 23.46 6.62 -2.24
C ASP A 458 23.41 8.13 -2.55
N PRO A 459 24.33 8.94 -2.00
CA PRO A 459 24.41 10.38 -2.28
C PRO A 459 24.44 10.73 -3.77
N SER A 460 25.09 9.90 -4.60
CA SER A 460 25.21 10.16 -6.04
C SER A 460 23.88 10.06 -6.78
N HIS A 461 22.99 9.16 -6.36
CA HIS A 461 21.66 9.05 -6.95
C HIS A 461 20.76 10.21 -6.49
N ALA A 462 20.85 10.64 -5.22
CA ALA A 462 20.15 11.83 -4.74
C ALA A 462 20.52 13.07 -5.57
N ARG A 463 21.81 13.22 -5.89
CA ARG A 463 22.32 14.25 -6.81
C ARG A 463 21.71 14.16 -8.20
N GLU A 464 21.63 12.96 -8.78
CA GLU A 464 21.06 12.75 -10.11
C GLU A 464 19.56 13.07 -10.15
N TRP A 465 18.81 12.66 -9.13
CA TRP A 465 17.38 13.00 -9.00
C TRP A 465 17.18 14.50 -8.97
N ASN A 466 17.89 15.18 -8.08
CA ASN A 466 17.78 16.62 -7.92
C ASN A 466 18.12 17.35 -9.23
N ARG A 467 19.24 16.97 -9.88
CA ARG A 467 19.66 17.52 -11.18
C ARG A 467 18.55 17.42 -12.23
N TYR A 468 17.87 16.28 -12.31
CA TYR A 468 16.79 16.09 -13.28
C TYR A 468 15.60 17.00 -12.96
N TYR A 469 15.15 17.02 -11.71
CA TYR A 469 13.98 17.82 -11.36
C TYR A 469 14.23 19.32 -11.57
N THR A 470 15.45 19.80 -11.35
CA THR A 470 15.86 21.21 -11.55
C THR A 470 16.26 21.55 -12.99
N SER A 471 16.00 20.66 -13.97
CA SER A 471 16.51 20.84 -15.34
C SER A 471 15.63 21.70 -16.25
N GLY A 472 14.43 22.07 -15.80
CA GLY A 472 13.50 22.91 -16.56
C GLY A 472 12.37 23.49 -15.70
N PRO A 473 11.66 24.55 -16.18
CA PRO A 473 10.57 25.19 -15.46
C PRO A 473 9.48 24.20 -15.06
N HIS A 474 9.11 24.24 -13.78
CA HIS A 474 8.10 23.32 -13.24
C HIS A 474 7.10 23.99 -12.31
N LEU A 475 6.60 25.15 -12.74
CA LEU A 475 5.47 25.83 -12.11
C LEU A 475 4.22 24.94 -12.11
N ALA A 476 3.46 25.04 -11.02
CA ALA A 476 2.22 24.31 -10.82
C ALA A 476 1.32 24.30 -12.06
N GLY A 477 0.82 23.13 -12.44
CA GLY A 477 -0.07 22.97 -13.59
C GLY A 477 0.56 23.24 -14.97
N LYS A 478 1.89 23.40 -15.06
CA LYS A 478 2.62 23.55 -16.33
C LYS A 478 3.52 22.38 -16.70
N ASN A 479 3.84 21.47 -15.77
CA ASN A 479 4.85 20.42 -16.01
C ASN A 479 4.35 18.97 -15.91
N LEU A 480 3.31 18.64 -16.68
CA LEU A 480 2.83 17.25 -16.84
C LEU A 480 3.95 16.28 -17.26
N SER A 481 4.93 16.74 -18.04
CA SER A 481 6.03 15.89 -18.52
C SER A 481 6.86 15.30 -17.38
N GLN A 482 7.13 16.09 -16.35
CA GLN A 482 7.88 15.66 -15.17
C GLN A 482 7.03 14.78 -14.24
N ALA A 483 5.71 15.01 -14.17
CA ALA A 483 4.78 14.11 -13.47
C ALA A 483 4.77 12.71 -14.12
N LEU A 484 4.67 12.64 -15.45
CA LEU A 484 4.73 11.40 -16.22
C LEU A 484 6.09 10.71 -16.08
N TRP A 485 7.19 11.47 -16.10
CA TRP A 485 8.52 10.93 -15.86
C TRP A 485 8.64 10.32 -14.45
N THR A 486 8.12 11.02 -13.43
CA THR A 486 8.11 10.52 -12.05
C THR A 486 7.34 9.21 -11.94
N GLN A 487 6.15 9.15 -12.56
CA GLN A 487 5.34 7.94 -12.64
C GLN A 487 6.14 6.78 -13.28
N GLU A 488 6.77 7.03 -14.44
CA GLU A 488 7.55 6.03 -15.17
C GLU A 488 8.72 5.51 -14.31
N ARG A 489 9.47 6.40 -13.64
CA ARG A 489 10.58 5.98 -12.75
C ARG A 489 10.09 5.11 -11.60
N TRP A 490 8.94 5.43 -11.00
CA TRP A 490 8.37 4.62 -9.93
C TRP A 490 7.90 3.25 -10.44
N GLU A 491 7.30 3.19 -11.63
CA GLU A 491 6.89 1.94 -12.27
C GLU A 491 8.10 1.06 -12.65
N GLU A 492 9.19 1.65 -13.15
CA GLU A 492 10.48 0.97 -13.39
C GLU A 492 11.04 0.36 -12.09
N MET A 493 10.84 1.02 -10.95
CA MET A 493 11.18 0.53 -9.63
C MET A 493 10.17 -0.47 -9.06
N GLY A 494 9.18 -0.91 -9.85
CA GLY A 494 8.18 -1.91 -9.43
C GLY A 494 7.07 -1.37 -8.53
N ILE A 495 6.93 -0.05 -8.42
CA ILE A 495 5.86 0.60 -7.67
C ILE A 495 4.72 0.93 -8.63
N ARG A 496 3.56 0.30 -8.41
CA ARG A 496 2.36 0.62 -9.19
C ARG A 496 1.97 2.08 -8.93
N SER A 497 1.93 2.88 -9.99
CA SER A 497 1.71 4.32 -9.90
C SER A 497 0.59 4.80 -10.81
N GLU A 498 -0.04 5.92 -10.46
CA GLU A 498 -1.06 6.58 -11.28
C GLU A 498 -1.02 8.11 -11.12
N ILE A 499 -1.50 8.81 -12.14
CA ILE A 499 -1.71 10.26 -12.10
C ILE A 499 -3.13 10.54 -11.59
N VAL A 500 -3.23 11.33 -10.52
CA VAL A 500 -4.50 11.87 -10.04
C VAL A 500 -4.56 13.36 -10.35
N ALA A 501 -5.53 13.75 -11.18
CA ALA A 501 -5.68 15.11 -11.65
C ALA A 501 -6.85 15.87 -11.00
N TYR A 502 -6.67 17.19 -10.88
CA TYR A 502 -7.67 18.16 -10.43
C TYR A 502 -7.63 19.38 -11.36
N ASP A 503 -8.79 19.97 -11.62
CA ASP A 503 -8.89 21.23 -12.37
C ASP A 503 -8.93 22.35 -11.33
N THR A 504 -7.86 23.12 -11.11
CA THR A 504 -7.77 24.05 -9.98
C THR A 504 -7.70 25.51 -10.42
N TYR A 505 -8.19 26.42 -9.59
CA TYR A 505 -8.09 27.86 -9.84
C TYR A 505 -6.67 28.38 -9.51
N LEU A 506 -5.88 28.68 -10.53
CA LEU A 506 -4.52 29.24 -10.42
C LEU A 506 -4.44 30.61 -11.07
N SER A 507 -3.32 31.31 -10.83
CA SER A 507 -3.04 32.62 -11.41
C SER A 507 -1.64 32.69 -12.03
N TYR A 508 -1.49 33.33 -13.19
CA TYR A 508 -0.18 33.51 -13.85
C TYR A 508 0.06 34.97 -14.21
N PRO A 509 1.32 35.45 -14.19
CA PRO A 509 1.63 36.83 -14.53
C PRO A 509 1.48 37.08 -16.05
N LEU A 510 0.77 38.16 -16.41
CA LEU A 510 0.68 38.66 -17.79
C LEU A 510 1.53 39.91 -18.03
N GLY A 511 1.73 40.72 -16.99
CA GLY A 511 2.57 41.90 -17.06
C GLY A 511 2.74 42.55 -15.70
N HIS A 512 3.92 43.14 -15.47
CA HIS A 512 4.23 43.86 -14.25
C HIS A 512 5.07 45.11 -14.54
N ARG A 513 5.04 46.07 -13.63
CA ARG A 513 5.93 47.24 -13.60
C ARG A 513 5.94 47.81 -12.18
N LEU A 514 7.12 48.26 -11.75
CA LEU A 514 7.23 49.12 -10.59
C LEU A 514 8.18 50.27 -10.91
N ALA A 515 7.73 51.51 -10.70
CA ALA A 515 8.53 52.69 -10.99
C ALA A 515 8.37 53.76 -9.92
N LEU A 516 9.48 54.38 -9.53
CA LEU A 516 9.52 55.59 -8.73
C LEU A 516 9.35 56.80 -9.65
N LEU A 517 8.36 57.62 -9.34
CA LEU A 517 8.01 58.81 -10.11
C LEU A 517 8.26 60.07 -9.29
N ASN A 518 8.66 61.15 -9.98
CA ASN A 518 8.73 62.50 -9.44
C ASN A 518 7.89 63.43 -10.32
N GLY A 519 6.64 63.65 -9.91
CA GLY A 519 5.60 64.17 -10.80
C GLY A 519 5.35 63.20 -11.95
N ASP A 520 5.54 63.67 -13.19
CA ASP A 520 5.32 62.87 -14.41
C ASP A 520 6.61 62.21 -14.95
N THR A 521 7.75 62.38 -14.27
CA THR A 521 9.03 61.79 -14.71
C THR A 521 9.35 60.51 -13.95
N VAL A 522 9.87 59.51 -14.66
CA VAL A 522 10.38 58.27 -14.07
C VAL A 522 11.78 58.52 -13.51
N ASP A 523 11.92 58.53 -12.19
CA ASP A 523 13.20 58.69 -11.49
C ASP A 523 13.95 57.36 -11.41
N TYR A 524 13.22 56.26 -11.23
CA TYR A 524 13.78 54.91 -11.25
C TYR A 524 12.76 53.90 -11.75
N GLU A 525 13.18 53.01 -12.65
CA GLU A 525 12.41 51.87 -13.12
C GLU A 525 12.98 50.61 -12.46
N CYS A 526 12.17 49.88 -11.69
CA CYS A 526 12.60 48.61 -11.10
C CYS A 526 12.84 47.58 -12.20
N ARG A 527 13.91 46.79 -12.04
CA ARG A 527 14.29 45.80 -13.03
C ARG A 527 13.31 44.62 -13.07
N LEU A 528 12.84 44.19 -11.90
CA LEU A 528 11.94 43.04 -11.72
C LEU A 528 12.46 41.71 -12.28
N VAL A 529 13.78 41.64 -12.48
CA VAL A 529 14.52 40.47 -12.94
C VAL A 529 15.72 40.22 -12.04
N GLU A 530 16.06 38.95 -11.89
CA GLU A 530 17.22 38.50 -11.13
C GLU A 530 18.49 38.61 -11.98
N ASP A 531 19.66 38.71 -11.34
CA ASP A 531 20.95 38.72 -12.05
C ASP A 531 21.28 37.34 -12.61
N ILE A 532 21.80 37.30 -13.84
CA ILE A 532 22.31 36.08 -14.49
C ILE A 532 23.75 35.85 -14.03
N LEU A 533 24.06 34.65 -13.56
CA LEU A 533 25.39 34.18 -13.18
C LEU A 533 25.92 33.26 -14.28
N GLU A 534 27.16 33.47 -14.73
CA GLU A 534 27.75 32.70 -15.83
C GLU A 534 28.00 31.24 -15.44
N GLU A 535 28.30 31.02 -14.16
CA GLU A 535 28.57 29.72 -13.54
C GLU A 535 27.31 28.88 -13.25
N ASP A 536 26.13 29.51 -13.21
CA ASP A 536 24.86 28.86 -12.89
C ASP A 536 23.87 29.00 -14.06
N PRO A 537 23.74 27.96 -14.92
CA PRO A 537 22.90 28.02 -16.10
C PRO A 537 21.41 28.20 -15.78
N THR A 538 20.95 27.81 -14.59
CA THR A 538 19.55 28.00 -14.18
C THR A 538 19.18 29.48 -14.14
N THR A 539 20.11 30.36 -13.77
CA THR A 539 19.86 31.81 -13.68
C THR A 539 19.60 32.50 -15.02
N SER A 540 19.96 31.84 -16.12
CA SER A 540 19.71 32.34 -17.49
C SER A 540 18.28 32.09 -17.97
N ASP A 541 17.54 31.16 -17.35
CA ASP A 541 16.16 30.83 -17.67
C ASP A 541 15.19 31.70 -16.85
N GLN A 542 14.86 32.87 -17.38
CA GLN A 542 13.92 33.82 -16.78
C GLN A 542 12.55 33.79 -17.47
N THR A 543 12.10 32.60 -17.87
CA THR A 543 10.82 32.41 -18.57
C THR A 543 9.60 32.70 -17.70
N ILE A 544 9.73 32.62 -16.37
CA ILE A 544 8.67 32.96 -15.40
C ILE A 544 8.99 34.34 -14.80
N PRO A 545 8.18 35.38 -15.08
CA PRO A 545 8.36 36.71 -14.50
C PRO A 545 8.16 36.69 -12.98
N THR A 546 8.81 37.60 -12.25
CA THR A 546 8.59 37.78 -10.81
C THR A 546 7.15 38.21 -10.49
N PHE A 547 6.50 37.50 -9.56
CA PHE A 547 5.10 37.75 -9.17
C PHE A 547 4.78 37.11 -7.82
N HIS A 548 3.62 37.46 -7.25
CA HIS A 548 3.01 36.72 -6.14
C HIS A 548 1.81 35.96 -6.68
N GLY A 549 1.71 34.65 -6.40
CA GLY A 549 0.50 33.87 -6.68
C GLY A 549 -0.74 34.54 -6.10
N TYR A 550 -1.80 34.61 -6.90
CA TYR A 550 -3.11 35.21 -6.63
C TYR A 550 -3.16 36.72 -6.39
N SER A 551 -2.05 37.45 -6.52
CA SER A 551 -2.02 38.89 -6.31
C SER A 551 -2.96 39.65 -7.26
N GLY A 552 -3.67 40.64 -6.72
CA GLY A 552 -4.69 41.39 -7.44
C GLY A 552 -4.17 42.11 -8.68
N SER A 553 -4.99 42.19 -9.73
CA SER A 553 -4.66 42.99 -10.91
C SER A 553 -4.99 44.47 -10.71
N GLY A 554 -4.09 45.36 -11.12
CA GLY A 554 -4.31 46.81 -11.04
C GLY A 554 -3.14 47.65 -11.54
N ASN A 555 -3.43 48.92 -11.81
CA ASN A 555 -2.45 49.95 -12.15
C ASN A 555 -2.66 51.14 -11.22
N VAL A 556 -1.80 51.31 -10.22
CA VAL A 556 -1.96 52.28 -9.14
C VAL A 556 -0.74 53.18 -9.08
N THR A 557 -0.97 54.49 -9.04
CA THR A 557 0.06 55.48 -8.74
C THR A 557 -0.27 56.17 -7.42
N ALA A 558 0.59 56.04 -6.42
CA ALA A 558 0.34 56.57 -5.09
C ALA A 558 1.62 56.90 -4.31
N GLN A 559 1.50 57.76 -3.30
CA GLN A 559 2.52 57.87 -2.25
C GLN A 559 2.69 56.52 -1.55
N PHE A 560 3.85 56.31 -0.92
CA PHE A 560 4.17 55.02 -0.31
C PHE A 560 4.77 55.16 1.08
N VAL A 561 4.68 54.08 1.85
CA VAL A 561 5.15 53.97 3.25
C VAL A 561 5.99 52.71 3.42
N TYR A 562 6.89 52.71 4.40
CA TYR A 562 7.58 51.49 4.85
C TYR A 562 6.84 50.86 6.03
N ALA A 563 6.40 49.61 5.87
CA ALA A 563 5.57 48.89 6.84
C ALA A 563 6.25 47.64 7.42
N ASN A 564 7.57 47.72 7.66
CA ASN A 564 8.36 46.66 8.30
C ASN A 564 8.15 45.26 7.70
N PHE A 565 7.48 44.32 8.37
CA PHE A 565 7.20 42.96 7.85
C PHE A 565 5.76 42.80 7.34
N GLY A 566 4.93 43.86 7.37
CA GLY A 566 3.53 43.79 6.95
C GLY A 566 2.64 42.96 7.89
N THR A 567 3.06 42.72 9.13
CA THR A 567 2.25 42.01 10.13
C THR A 567 1.11 42.90 10.64
N LYS A 568 0.11 42.29 11.29
CA LYS A 568 -0.94 43.07 11.98
C LYS A 568 -0.34 44.08 12.97
N GLN A 569 0.66 43.67 13.75
CA GLN A 569 1.36 44.55 14.68
C GLN A 569 2.01 45.74 13.98
N ASP A 570 2.59 45.54 12.79
CA ASP A 570 3.20 46.65 12.03
C ASP A 570 2.12 47.68 11.63
N PHE A 571 0.97 47.23 11.14
CA PHE A 571 -0.12 48.13 10.77
C PHE A 571 -0.77 48.81 12.00
N ASP A 572 -0.92 48.10 13.12
CA ASP A 572 -1.41 48.68 14.37
C ASP A 572 -0.45 49.77 14.88
N ASP A 573 0.87 49.50 14.90
CA ASP A 573 1.90 50.46 15.30
C ASP A 573 1.87 51.72 14.40
N LEU A 574 1.67 51.56 13.09
CA LEU A 574 1.54 52.68 12.14
C LEU A 574 0.28 53.51 12.38
N LEU A 575 -0.86 52.87 12.65
CA LEU A 575 -2.12 53.53 12.96
C LEU A 575 -2.03 54.30 14.29
N ASP A 576 -1.39 53.72 15.31
CA ASP A 576 -1.14 54.35 16.60
C ASP A 576 -0.22 55.57 16.47
N ALA A 577 0.78 55.48 15.58
CA ALA A 577 1.63 56.59 15.19
C ALA A 577 0.93 57.61 14.25
N LYS A 578 -0.35 57.39 13.91
CA LYS A 578 -1.18 58.23 13.03
C LYS A 578 -0.61 58.40 11.63
N ILE A 579 0.05 57.37 11.11
CA ILE A 579 0.55 57.34 9.73
C ILE A 579 -0.63 57.09 8.78
N PRO A 580 -0.88 57.93 7.77
CA PRO A 580 -1.97 57.71 6.83
C PRO A 580 -1.64 56.53 5.91
N LEU A 581 -2.50 55.50 5.92
CA LEU A 581 -2.33 54.29 5.11
C LEU A 581 -3.28 54.25 3.90
N ASP A 582 -4.44 54.90 4.01
CA ASP A 582 -5.45 54.87 2.96
C ASP A 582 -4.91 55.44 1.64
N GLY A 583 -5.09 54.65 0.57
CA GLY A 583 -4.62 54.99 -0.77
C GLY A 583 -3.10 55.11 -0.90
N LYS A 584 -2.32 54.37 -0.10
CA LYS A 584 -0.85 54.31 -0.18
C LYS A 584 -0.37 52.93 -0.62
N ILE A 585 0.82 52.89 -1.20
CA ILE A 585 1.55 51.64 -1.46
C ILE A 585 2.43 51.33 -0.25
N ALA A 586 2.41 50.09 0.24
CA ALA A 586 3.23 49.66 1.37
C ALA A 586 4.45 48.87 0.88
N LEU A 587 5.65 49.31 1.28
CA LEU A 587 6.89 48.55 1.15
C LEU A 587 7.09 47.70 2.39
N VAL A 588 7.15 46.38 2.21
CA VAL A 588 7.30 45.40 3.29
C VAL A 588 8.50 44.49 3.03
N LYS A 589 9.13 44.02 4.10
CA LYS A 589 10.11 42.94 4.07
C LYS A 589 9.39 41.61 4.08
N TYR A 590 9.90 40.65 3.33
CA TYR A 590 9.45 39.28 3.39
C TYR A 590 9.66 38.65 4.79
N GLY A 591 8.70 37.81 5.21
CA GLY A 591 8.76 36.98 6.41
C GLY A 591 7.60 37.19 7.39
N ARG A 592 7.42 36.23 8.32
CA ARG A 592 6.49 36.25 9.48
C ARG A 592 4.99 36.07 9.21
N ILE A 593 4.51 36.32 7.99
CA ILE A 593 3.10 36.17 7.62
C ILE A 593 2.91 35.06 6.57
N PHE A 594 1.72 34.46 6.53
CA PHE A 594 1.34 33.43 5.56
C PHE A 594 -0.14 33.57 5.19
N ARG A 595 -0.54 32.93 4.08
CA ARG A 595 -1.90 32.92 3.56
C ARG A 595 -2.85 32.10 4.45
N HIS A 596 -4.12 32.49 4.45
CA HIS A 596 -5.12 32.04 5.43
C HIS A 596 -5.82 30.72 5.11
N LEU A 597 -5.85 30.26 3.85
CA LEU A 597 -6.61 29.08 3.42
C LEU A 597 -5.79 28.19 2.47
N PRO A 598 -5.67 26.88 2.77
CA PRO A 598 -5.09 25.89 1.86
C PRO A 598 -6.13 25.33 0.87
N GLY A 599 -5.66 24.72 -0.22
CA GLY A 599 -6.50 24.12 -1.27
C GLY A 599 -6.90 25.07 -2.39
N ASP A 600 -7.73 24.60 -3.33
CA ASP A 600 -8.28 25.46 -4.38
C ASP A 600 -9.25 26.49 -3.74
N PRO A 601 -9.00 27.81 -3.94
CA PRO A 601 -9.80 28.87 -3.32
C PRO A 601 -11.28 28.89 -3.77
N THR A 602 -11.64 28.14 -4.82
CA THR A 602 -12.98 28.09 -5.40
C THR A 602 -13.78 26.84 -5.01
N THR A 603 -13.19 25.88 -4.30
CA THR A 603 -13.81 24.59 -3.94
C THR A 603 -13.52 24.19 -2.48
N PRO A 604 -13.59 25.13 -1.51
CA PRO A 604 -13.13 24.85 -0.14
C PRO A 604 -13.89 23.67 0.49
N GLY A 605 -13.18 22.60 0.84
CA GLY A 605 -13.72 21.44 1.55
C GLY A 605 -14.16 20.27 0.65
N TYR A 606 -13.98 20.34 -0.67
CA TYR A 606 -14.30 19.25 -1.60
C TYR A 606 -13.45 19.32 -2.89
N PRO A 607 -13.15 18.17 -3.53
CA PRO A 607 -12.17 18.15 -4.61
C PRO A 607 -12.65 18.82 -5.91
N SER A 608 -11.72 19.47 -6.59
CA SER A 608 -11.89 20.24 -7.82
C SER A 608 -11.90 19.35 -9.06
N LYS A 609 -12.87 18.44 -9.14
CA LYS A 609 -13.07 17.59 -10.33
C LYS A 609 -13.82 18.32 -11.45
N PRO A 610 -13.75 17.84 -12.70
CA PRO A 610 -14.56 18.38 -13.80
C PRO A 610 -16.04 18.48 -13.43
N GLY A 611 -16.60 19.68 -13.52
CA GLY A 611 -18.02 19.95 -13.19
C GLY A 611 -18.31 20.24 -11.71
N SER A 612 -17.29 20.31 -10.84
CA SER A 612 -17.48 20.69 -9.44
C SER A 612 -18.05 22.11 -9.33
N PRO A 613 -19.01 22.37 -8.41
CA PRO A 613 -19.46 23.72 -8.13
C PRO A 613 -18.28 24.59 -7.68
N ARG A 614 -18.24 25.85 -8.10
CA ARG A 614 -17.18 26.78 -7.71
C ARG A 614 -17.77 28.01 -7.04
N THR A 615 -17.12 28.48 -6.00
CA THR A 615 -17.41 29.74 -5.31
C THR A 615 -16.54 30.86 -5.84
N ASP A 616 -16.97 32.11 -5.61
CA ASP A 616 -16.16 33.29 -5.89
C ASP A 616 -14.93 33.30 -4.95
N PRO A 617 -13.69 33.35 -5.48
CA PRO A 617 -12.49 33.34 -4.66
C PRO A 617 -12.17 34.71 -4.04
N HIS A 618 -12.98 35.75 -4.25
CA HIS A 618 -12.69 37.12 -3.78
C HIS A 618 -12.35 37.22 -2.27
N ASP A 619 -13.01 36.42 -1.43
CA ASP A 619 -12.78 36.43 0.02
C ASP A 619 -11.59 35.54 0.45
N SER A 620 -11.02 34.74 -0.47
CA SER A 620 -9.91 33.80 -0.21
C SER A 620 -8.62 34.14 -0.98
N THR A 621 -8.66 35.11 -1.91
CA THR A 621 -7.50 35.61 -2.64
C THR A 621 -7.24 37.11 -2.37
N PRO A 622 -5.97 37.58 -2.42
CA PRO A 622 -5.68 38.99 -2.28
C PRO A 622 -6.25 39.83 -3.44
N ILE A 623 -6.91 40.94 -3.11
CA ILE A 623 -7.51 41.85 -4.10
C ILE A 623 -6.66 43.09 -4.38
N ILE A 624 -5.64 43.33 -3.56
CA ILE A 624 -4.71 44.45 -3.69
C ILE A 624 -3.51 44.00 -4.54
N PRO A 625 -3.12 44.77 -5.58
CA PRO A 625 -1.92 44.49 -6.36
C PRO A 625 -0.65 44.49 -5.52
N SER A 626 0.18 43.47 -5.71
CA SER A 626 1.47 43.29 -5.03
C SER A 626 2.48 42.62 -5.95
N LEU A 627 3.76 42.96 -5.77
CA LEU A 627 4.90 42.42 -6.51
C LEU A 627 6.07 42.15 -5.56
N PRO A 628 6.81 41.04 -5.73
CA PRO A 628 8.10 40.86 -5.06
C PRO A 628 9.15 41.74 -5.75
N ILE A 629 10.09 42.27 -4.98
CA ILE A 629 11.23 43.04 -5.51
C ILE A 629 12.53 42.63 -4.82
N SER A 630 13.63 42.70 -5.57
CA SER A 630 14.97 42.50 -5.02
C SER A 630 15.33 43.62 -4.04
N TYR A 631 16.27 43.37 -3.12
CA TYR A 631 16.76 44.43 -2.25
C TYR A 631 17.45 45.55 -3.04
N VAL A 632 17.99 45.26 -4.24
CA VAL A 632 18.59 46.25 -5.15
C VAL A 632 17.53 47.23 -5.63
N ASP A 633 16.38 46.73 -6.09
CA ASP A 633 15.25 47.56 -6.50
C ASP A 633 14.59 48.29 -5.32
N ALA A 634 14.64 47.73 -4.10
CA ALA A 634 14.13 48.37 -2.90
C ALA A 634 14.99 49.58 -2.44
N LEU A 635 16.29 49.61 -2.75
CA LEU A 635 17.21 50.68 -2.31
C LEU A 635 16.77 52.09 -2.73
N PRO A 636 16.51 52.39 -4.02
CA PRO A 636 16.08 53.72 -4.43
C PRO A 636 14.74 54.10 -3.79
N LEU A 637 13.82 53.15 -3.63
CA LEU A 637 12.51 53.40 -3.03
C LEU A 637 12.63 53.76 -1.54
N LEU A 638 13.40 52.98 -0.78
CA LEU A 638 13.64 53.24 0.64
C LEU A 638 14.46 54.52 0.87
N LYS A 639 15.42 54.83 -0.01
CA LYS A 639 16.17 56.10 0.04
C LYS A 639 15.31 57.32 -0.25
N ALA A 640 14.31 57.18 -1.12
CA ALA A 640 13.34 58.24 -1.38
C ALA A 640 12.44 58.55 -0.16
N LEU A 641 12.43 57.69 0.86
CA LEU A 641 11.79 57.98 2.16
C LEU A 641 12.73 58.66 3.16
N ASN A 642 14.06 58.68 2.96
CA ASN A 642 15.00 59.27 3.92
C ASN A 642 14.60 60.71 4.28
N GLY A 643 14.52 61.02 5.58
CA GLY A 643 14.06 62.32 6.07
C GLY A 643 12.55 62.59 6.00
N HIS A 644 11.72 61.66 5.51
CA HIS A 644 10.26 61.83 5.37
C HIS A 644 9.46 60.93 6.32
N GLY A 645 8.64 61.53 7.19
CA GLY A 645 7.93 60.80 8.24
C GLY A 645 8.84 60.36 9.39
N PRO A 646 8.30 59.67 10.41
CA PRO A 646 9.10 59.22 11.54
C PRO A 646 10.16 58.20 11.10
N ASN A 647 11.27 58.16 11.83
CA ASN A 647 12.28 57.13 11.64
C ASN A 647 11.84 55.84 12.35
N ALA A 648 12.14 54.66 11.79
CA ALA A 648 11.85 53.37 12.44
C ALA A 648 12.46 53.25 13.85
N SER A 649 13.56 53.97 14.15
CA SER A 649 14.12 54.05 15.52
C SER A 649 13.24 54.79 16.53
N ALA A 650 12.26 55.59 16.08
CA ALA A 650 11.27 56.23 16.94
C ALA A 650 10.16 55.27 17.38
N PHE A 651 10.06 54.10 16.73
CA PHE A 651 9.18 53.01 17.13
C PHE A 651 9.88 52.08 18.13
N ASN A 652 9.18 51.06 18.58
CA ASN A 652 9.72 50.05 19.49
C ASN A 652 10.91 49.28 18.84
N LYS A 653 11.64 48.50 19.65
CA LYS A 653 12.83 47.76 19.17
C LYS A 653 12.54 46.80 18.00
N TYR A 654 11.29 46.38 17.80
CA TYR A 654 10.91 45.47 16.74
C TYR A 654 10.98 46.13 15.33
N TRP A 655 10.91 47.46 15.25
CA TRP A 655 11.13 48.22 14.01
C TRP A 655 12.61 48.47 13.69
N GLN A 656 13.52 48.19 14.62
CA GLN A 656 14.95 48.49 14.47
C GLN A 656 15.68 47.36 13.71
N GLY A 657 16.64 47.70 12.84
CA GLY A 657 17.51 46.71 12.17
C GLY A 657 17.02 46.25 10.79
N GLY A 658 16.83 47.17 9.84
CA GLY A 658 16.33 46.83 8.51
C GLY A 658 17.34 46.19 7.53
N GLY A 659 18.63 46.11 7.88
CA GLY A 659 19.67 45.42 7.10
C GLY A 659 20.38 46.25 6.02
N LEU A 660 19.76 47.31 5.48
CA LEU A 660 20.32 48.13 4.39
C LEU A 660 20.86 49.49 4.83
N ALA A 661 21.00 49.74 6.14
CA ALA A 661 21.53 51.01 6.66
C ALA A 661 22.93 51.33 6.11
N HIS A 662 23.77 50.30 5.98
CA HIS A 662 25.11 50.41 5.39
C HIS A 662 25.13 50.78 3.89
N LYS A 663 23.97 50.72 3.21
CA LYS A 663 23.77 51.18 1.83
C LYS A 663 23.12 52.57 1.75
N GLY A 664 22.96 53.27 2.88
CA GLY A 664 22.41 54.62 2.96
C GLY A 664 20.90 54.69 3.14
N VAL A 665 20.25 53.63 3.63
CA VAL A 665 18.82 53.63 3.97
C VAL A 665 18.63 54.04 5.43
N GLU A 666 17.85 55.08 5.69
CA GLU A 666 17.58 55.56 7.05
C GLU A 666 16.37 54.86 7.70
N TYR A 667 15.54 54.16 6.92
CA TYR A 667 14.29 53.52 7.36
C TYR A 667 13.28 54.52 7.96
N ASN A 668 13.15 55.67 7.31
CA ASN A 668 12.01 56.54 7.51
C ASN A 668 10.73 55.88 6.98
N ILE A 669 9.63 56.04 7.71
CA ILE A 669 8.36 55.35 7.46
C ILE A 669 7.58 55.98 6.29
N GLY A 670 7.77 57.27 6.03
CA GLY A 670 6.91 58.02 5.12
C GLY A 670 5.63 58.55 5.78
N PRO A 671 4.60 58.94 4.99
CA PRO A 671 4.52 58.76 3.55
C PRO A 671 5.57 59.57 2.78
N SER A 672 5.88 59.13 1.56
CA SER A 672 6.68 59.90 0.61
C SER A 672 6.05 61.29 0.33
N PRO A 673 6.82 62.30 -0.13
CA PRO A 673 6.26 63.58 -0.59
C PRO A 673 5.20 63.42 -1.69
N GLU A 674 4.28 64.39 -1.85
CA GLU A 674 3.17 64.29 -2.82
C GLU A 674 3.62 64.10 -4.27
N ASN A 675 4.74 64.70 -4.66
CA ASN A 675 5.32 64.54 -6.00
C ASN A 675 6.12 63.23 -6.14
N VAL A 676 6.49 62.56 -5.04
CA VAL A 676 7.28 61.32 -5.07
C VAL A 676 6.36 60.14 -4.87
N THR A 677 6.04 59.42 -5.94
CA THR A 677 5.04 58.34 -5.93
C THR A 677 5.61 57.06 -6.53
N LEU A 678 4.98 55.92 -6.24
CA LEU A 678 5.21 54.65 -6.93
C LEU A 678 4.08 54.40 -7.91
N ASN A 679 4.42 54.02 -9.15
CA ASN A 679 3.49 53.37 -10.06
C ASN A 679 3.70 51.85 -9.96
N LEU A 680 2.70 51.15 -9.44
CA LEU A 680 2.64 49.70 -9.36
C LEU A 680 1.60 49.20 -10.37
N TYR A 681 2.09 48.50 -11.39
CA TYR A 681 1.27 47.78 -12.35
C TYR A 681 1.47 46.28 -12.16
N ASN A 682 0.37 45.55 -11.96
CA ASN A 682 0.37 44.09 -11.92
C ASN A 682 -0.85 43.61 -12.69
N GLN A 683 -0.67 42.68 -13.62
CA GLN A 683 -1.73 42.05 -14.36
C GLN A 683 -1.55 40.54 -14.29
N GLN A 684 -2.55 39.84 -13.78
CA GLN A 684 -2.57 38.39 -13.70
C GLN A 684 -3.70 37.82 -14.55
N GLU A 685 -3.45 36.66 -15.14
CA GLU A 685 -4.47 35.78 -15.66
C GLU A 685 -4.92 34.86 -14.54
N TYR A 686 -6.23 34.75 -14.31
CA TYR A 686 -6.81 33.78 -13.40
C TYR A 686 -7.53 32.72 -14.21
N VAL A 687 -7.14 31.45 -14.07
CA VAL A 687 -7.56 30.40 -14.99
C VAL A 687 -7.63 29.04 -14.28
N ILE A 688 -8.63 28.25 -14.67
CA ILE A 688 -8.73 26.85 -14.26
C ILE A 688 -7.65 26.05 -14.99
N THR A 689 -6.72 25.49 -14.23
CA THR A 689 -5.56 24.74 -14.73
C THR A 689 -5.59 23.30 -14.21
N PRO A 690 -5.36 22.29 -15.06
CA PRO A 690 -5.15 20.94 -14.55
C PRO A 690 -3.86 20.85 -13.75
N MET A 691 -3.90 20.15 -12.63
CA MET A 691 -2.74 19.76 -11.82
C MET A 691 -2.63 18.25 -11.75
N TRP A 692 -1.42 17.72 -11.51
CA TRP A 692 -1.14 16.30 -11.61
C TRP A 692 -0.32 15.78 -10.43
N ASN A 693 -1.01 15.14 -9.48
CA ASN A 693 -0.37 14.38 -8.42
C ASN A 693 0.05 13.01 -8.95
N VAL A 694 1.22 12.51 -8.54
CA VAL A 694 1.66 11.13 -8.81
C VAL A 694 1.50 10.30 -7.54
N ILE A 695 0.74 9.22 -7.63
CA ILE A 695 0.43 8.35 -6.48
C ILE A 695 0.99 6.96 -6.74
N GLY A 696 1.91 6.50 -5.90
CA GLY A 696 2.55 5.18 -5.95
C GLY A 696 2.11 4.32 -4.76
N VAL A 697 1.81 3.03 -4.99
CA VAL A 697 1.25 2.15 -3.93
C VAL A 697 2.02 0.84 -3.80
N ILE A 698 2.47 0.54 -2.57
CA ILE A 698 2.91 -0.80 -2.14
C ILE A 698 1.84 -1.41 -1.26
N ASN A 699 1.19 -2.47 -1.74
CA ASN A 699 0.10 -3.13 -1.03
C ASN A 699 0.59 -3.95 0.17
N GLY A 700 0.07 -3.63 1.36
CA GLY A 700 0.31 -4.39 2.58
C GLY A 700 -0.57 -5.64 2.70
N THR A 701 -0.27 -6.50 3.66
CA THR A 701 -1.13 -7.63 4.05
C THR A 701 -2.33 -7.22 4.92
N ILE A 702 -2.25 -6.06 5.56
CA ILE A 702 -3.27 -5.37 6.35
C ILE A 702 -3.69 -4.13 5.55
N SER A 703 -4.69 -4.30 4.69
CA SER A 703 -5.08 -3.27 3.72
C SER A 703 -5.87 -2.09 4.33
N ASP A 704 -6.31 -2.18 5.58
CA ASP A 704 -7.03 -1.13 6.32
C ASP A 704 -6.12 -0.29 7.24
N GLU A 705 -4.80 -0.41 7.08
CA GLU A 705 -3.78 0.43 7.70
C GLU A 705 -2.80 0.92 6.63
N VAL A 706 -2.66 2.25 6.54
CA VAL A 706 -1.91 2.93 5.47
C VAL A 706 -0.91 3.91 6.06
N VAL A 707 0.32 3.90 5.56
CA VAL A 707 1.33 4.95 5.81
C VAL A 707 1.46 5.76 4.52
N VAL A 708 1.25 7.07 4.62
CA VAL A 708 1.38 7.97 3.47
C VAL A 708 2.71 8.72 3.59
N ILE A 709 3.44 8.85 2.49
CA ILE A 709 4.72 9.54 2.40
C ILE A 709 4.60 10.54 1.25
N GLY A 710 4.88 11.81 1.49
CA GLY A 710 4.65 12.85 0.50
C GLY A 710 5.72 13.93 0.45
N ASN A 711 5.79 14.55 -0.72
CA ASN A 711 6.64 15.68 -1.08
C ASN A 711 6.00 16.36 -2.31
N HIS A 712 5.99 17.68 -2.38
CA HIS A 712 5.59 18.37 -3.60
C HIS A 712 6.72 18.43 -4.63
N ARG A 713 6.35 18.67 -5.88
CA ARG A 713 7.26 18.66 -7.03
C ARG A 713 7.27 19.98 -7.79
N ASP A 714 6.19 20.75 -7.70
CA ASP A 714 6.14 22.07 -8.31
C ASP A 714 7.02 23.06 -7.55
N ALA A 715 7.61 23.98 -8.30
CA ALA A 715 8.41 25.09 -7.79
C ALA A 715 8.07 26.36 -8.58
N TRP A 716 8.33 27.54 -8.01
CA TRP A 716 8.04 28.81 -8.68
C TRP A 716 8.77 29.06 -10.01
N ILE A 717 9.89 28.37 -10.25
CA ILE A 717 10.87 28.67 -11.29
C ILE A 717 11.45 27.40 -11.94
N THR A 718 12.49 27.54 -12.76
CA THR A 718 13.29 26.40 -13.28
C THR A 718 14.14 25.71 -12.21
N GLY A 719 14.51 26.46 -11.15
CA GLY A 719 15.25 25.98 -9.99
C GLY A 719 14.43 25.08 -9.06
N GLY A 720 14.50 25.33 -7.76
CA GLY A 720 13.96 24.47 -6.71
C GLY A 720 14.89 23.33 -6.30
N GLY A 721 16.20 23.61 -6.24
CA GLY A 721 17.22 22.64 -5.81
C GLY A 721 17.02 22.18 -4.36
N ALA A 722 16.66 23.09 -3.46
CA ALA A 722 16.18 22.77 -2.13
C ALA A 722 14.66 22.57 -2.14
N ASP A 723 13.91 23.63 -2.45
CA ASP A 723 12.45 23.65 -2.40
C ASP A 723 11.83 23.40 -3.78
N PRO A 724 11.24 22.22 -4.05
CA PRO A 724 11.09 21.05 -3.17
C PRO A 724 11.98 19.87 -3.54
N ASN A 725 12.82 20.01 -4.57
CA ASN A 725 13.37 18.84 -5.23
C ASN A 725 14.48 18.15 -4.43
N SER A 726 14.94 18.74 -3.32
CA SER A 726 15.72 18.02 -2.31
C SER A 726 14.89 16.91 -1.64
N GLY A 727 13.61 17.16 -1.36
CA GLY A 727 12.67 16.16 -0.85
C GLY A 727 12.26 15.14 -1.91
N SER A 728 12.06 15.56 -3.17
CA SER A 728 11.81 14.62 -4.28
C SER A 728 12.97 13.63 -4.45
N ALA A 729 14.21 14.12 -4.36
CA ALA A 729 15.41 13.27 -4.38
C ALA A 729 15.46 12.29 -3.21
N VAL A 730 15.17 12.76 -2.00
CA VAL A 730 15.07 11.92 -0.79
C VAL A 730 14.00 10.84 -0.93
N MET A 731 12.80 11.20 -1.39
CA MET A 731 11.68 10.28 -1.55
C MET A 731 11.99 9.20 -2.60
N ASN A 732 12.61 9.58 -3.71
CA ASN A 732 13.04 8.62 -4.74
C ASN A 732 14.08 7.62 -4.22
N GLU A 733 15.00 8.04 -3.33
CA GLU A 733 15.95 7.12 -2.70
C GLU A 733 15.30 6.15 -1.71
N VAL A 734 14.25 6.58 -1.00
CA VAL A 734 13.42 5.69 -0.18
C VAL A 734 12.68 4.68 -1.05
N ILE A 735 12.07 5.12 -2.15
CA ILE A 735 11.38 4.26 -3.11
C ILE A 735 12.34 3.22 -3.70
N ARG A 736 13.54 3.63 -4.09
CA ARG A 736 14.58 2.73 -4.61
C ARG A 736 15.00 1.68 -3.58
N SER A 737 15.13 2.08 -2.31
CA SER A 737 15.42 1.16 -1.20
C SER A 737 14.31 0.13 -1.01
N PHE A 738 13.05 0.57 -1.06
CA PHE A 738 11.89 -0.32 -0.97
C PHE A 738 11.73 -1.22 -2.20
N SER A 739 12.10 -0.74 -3.39
CA SER A 739 12.16 -1.56 -4.60
C SER A 739 13.10 -2.75 -4.44
N LYS A 740 14.32 -2.52 -3.94
CA LYS A 740 15.26 -3.61 -3.66
C LYS A 740 14.73 -4.58 -2.61
N ALA A 741 14.08 -4.08 -1.56
CA ALA A 741 13.44 -4.94 -0.58
C ALA A 741 12.32 -5.79 -1.22
N LEU A 742 11.45 -5.21 -2.05
CA LEU A 742 10.39 -5.93 -2.76
C LEU A 742 10.96 -7.03 -3.67
N GLN A 743 12.05 -6.74 -4.40
CA GLN A 743 12.76 -7.71 -5.23
C GLN A 743 13.34 -8.86 -4.39
N ALA A 744 13.77 -8.60 -3.16
CA ALA A 744 14.19 -9.60 -2.18
C ALA A 744 13.03 -10.34 -1.48
N GLY A 745 11.79 -10.18 -1.96
CA GLY A 745 10.59 -10.83 -1.42
C GLY A 745 9.94 -10.12 -0.24
N TRP A 746 10.33 -8.88 0.03
CA TRP A 746 9.67 -8.07 1.05
C TRP A 746 8.19 -7.86 0.72
N LYS A 747 7.34 -7.93 1.74
CA LYS A 747 5.94 -7.53 1.61
C LYS A 747 5.48 -6.91 2.92
N PRO A 748 5.05 -5.63 2.91
CA PRO A 748 4.77 -4.98 4.17
C PRO A 748 3.51 -5.47 4.87
N PHE A 749 3.44 -5.28 6.19
CA PHE A 749 2.16 -5.46 6.88
C PHE A 749 1.18 -4.39 6.45
N ARG A 750 1.56 -3.12 6.49
CA ARG A 750 0.67 -2.01 6.14
C ARG A 750 0.91 -1.54 4.72
N THR A 751 -0.11 -1.01 4.09
CA THR A 751 0.03 -0.39 2.77
C THR A 751 0.85 0.88 2.89
N ILE A 752 1.75 1.12 1.94
CA ILE A 752 2.54 2.36 1.85
C ILE A 752 2.08 3.08 0.57
N VAL A 753 1.82 4.38 0.70
CA VAL A 753 1.41 5.25 -0.41
C VAL A 753 2.40 6.38 -0.51
N PHE A 754 3.06 6.49 -1.66
CA PHE A 754 3.94 7.60 -2.01
C PHE A 754 3.16 8.63 -2.82
N CYS A 755 3.39 9.90 -2.53
CA CYS A 755 2.67 11.00 -3.15
C CYS A 755 3.64 12.11 -3.58
N SER A 756 3.67 12.38 -4.89
CA SER A 756 4.35 13.56 -5.44
C SER A 756 3.29 14.61 -5.78
N TRP A 757 3.18 15.62 -4.92
CA TRP A 757 2.15 16.66 -5.01
C TRP A 757 2.49 17.74 -6.05
N ASP A 758 1.45 18.38 -6.59
CA ASP A 758 1.52 19.52 -7.51
C ASP A 758 0.68 20.67 -6.96
N GLY A 759 1.10 21.91 -7.18
CA GLY A 759 0.42 23.11 -6.68
C GLY A 759 0.60 23.39 -5.19
N GLU A 760 1.64 22.86 -4.53
CA GLU A 760 1.94 23.21 -3.14
C GLU A 760 2.22 24.71 -3.01
N GLU A 761 2.96 25.26 -3.95
CA GLU A 761 3.43 26.64 -3.91
C GLU A 761 2.28 27.65 -3.95
N TYR A 762 1.16 27.25 -4.55
CA TYR A 762 -0.08 28.04 -4.61
C TYR A 762 -0.93 27.93 -3.34
N GLY A 763 -0.49 27.19 -2.33
CA GLY A 763 -1.20 27.01 -1.07
C GLY A 763 -1.69 25.58 -0.87
N LEU A 764 -0.78 24.61 -1.01
CA LEU A 764 -1.01 23.19 -0.69
C LEU A 764 -2.12 22.56 -1.54
N VAL A 765 -2.28 23.02 -2.79
CA VAL A 765 -3.47 22.70 -3.57
C VAL A 765 -3.55 21.20 -3.82
N GLY A 766 -2.52 20.57 -4.40
CA GLY A 766 -2.62 19.16 -4.80
C GLY A 766 -2.85 18.20 -3.65
N SER A 767 -2.14 18.37 -2.53
CA SER A 767 -2.32 17.54 -1.34
C SER A 767 -3.69 17.76 -0.68
N THR A 768 -4.15 19.02 -0.63
CA THR A 768 -5.46 19.36 -0.07
C THR A 768 -6.61 18.74 -0.87
N GLU A 769 -6.60 18.91 -2.19
CA GLU A 769 -7.62 18.33 -3.07
C GLU A 769 -7.67 16.79 -2.94
N TRP A 770 -6.51 16.16 -2.79
CA TRP A 770 -6.41 14.72 -2.61
C TRP A 770 -6.93 14.25 -1.25
N VAL A 771 -6.61 14.98 -0.17
CA VAL A 771 -7.17 14.70 1.16
C VAL A 771 -8.69 14.89 1.15
N GLU A 772 -9.21 15.92 0.50
CA GLU A 772 -10.65 16.17 0.40
C GLU A 772 -11.39 15.09 -0.41
N GLU A 773 -10.81 14.61 -1.52
CA GLU A 773 -11.36 13.51 -2.30
C GLU A 773 -11.41 12.19 -1.51
N TYR A 774 -10.32 11.87 -0.82
CA TYR A 774 -10.13 10.57 -0.19
C TYR A 774 -10.38 10.56 1.33
N LEU A 775 -10.93 11.63 1.89
CA LEU A 775 -11.13 11.81 3.33
C LEU A 775 -11.79 10.60 4.03
N PRO A 776 -12.87 9.98 3.49
CA PRO A 776 -13.48 8.84 4.16
C PRO A 776 -12.52 7.63 4.31
N TRP A 777 -11.71 7.37 3.29
CA TRP A 777 -10.73 6.28 3.31
C TRP A 777 -9.52 6.62 4.18
N LEU A 778 -8.98 7.84 4.06
CA LEU A 778 -7.85 8.31 4.87
C LEU A 778 -8.20 8.36 6.36
N SER A 779 -9.39 8.84 6.71
CA SER A 779 -9.87 8.87 8.09
C SER A 779 -10.01 7.46 8.69
N ALA A 780 -10.40 6.47 7.87
CA ALA A 780 -10.55 5.08 8.31
C ALA A 780 -9.23 4.28 8.35
N SER A 781 -8.26 4.59 7.48
CA SER A 781 -7.12 3.72 7.21
C SER A 781 -5.74 4.33 7.50
N ALA A 782 -5.56 5.65 7.38
CA ALA A 782 -4.25 6.28 7.49
C ALA A 782 -3.76 6.31 8.95
N VAL A 783 -2.60 5.68 9.16
CA VAL A 783 -1.86 5.63 10.41
C VAL A 783 -1.09 6.92 10.63
N ALA A 784 -0.32 7.34 9.62
CA ALA A 784 0.51 8.54 9.68
C ALA A 784 0.77 9.09 8.27
N TYR A 785 1.08 10.38 8.21
CA TYR A 785 1.61 11.06 7.02
C TYR A 785 3.04 11.53 7.29
N LEU A 786 3.99 11.10 6.45
CA LEU A 786 5.41 11.45 6.57
C LEU A 786 5.75 12.44 5.46
N ASN A 787 5.94 13.72 5.81
CA ASN A 787 6.34 14.75 4.86
C ASN A 787 7.87 14.85 4.76
N VAL A 788 8.35 15.06 3.54
CA VAL A 788 9.68 15.58 3.27
C VAL A 788 9.55 16.66 2.21
N ASP A 789 9.47 17.91 2.64
CA ASP A 789 9.45 19.06 1.73
C ASP A 789 10.87 19.40 1.29
N VAL A 790 11.55 20.26 2.04
CA VAL A 790 12.97 20.51 1.89
C VAL A 790 13.76 19.45 2.66
N GLY A 791 14.20 18.42 1.94
CA GLY A 791 15.07 17.36 2.47
C GLY A 791 16.41 17.89 2.99
N ALA A 792 17.06 18.78 2.25
CA ALA A 792 18.31 19.42 2.69
C ALA A 792 18.52 20.78 2.03
N ARG A 793 18.98 21.75 2.84
CA ARG A 793 19.44 23.09 2.43
C ARG A 793 20.52 23.65 3.36
N GLY A 794 21.18 22.80 4.15
CA GLY A 794 22.15 23.17 5.16
C GLY A 794 22.50 22.00 6.08
N SER A 795 23.07 22.31 7.25
CA SER A 795 23.64 21.33 8.19
C SER A 795 22.86 21.12 9.49
N HIS A 796 21.77 21.87 9.71
CA HIS A 796 20.97 21.78 10.94
C HIS A 796 19.74 20.85 10.79
N PHE A 797 19.80 19.65 11.39
CA PHE A 797 18.65 18.73 11.40
C PHE A 797 17.48 19.34 12.17
N GLN A 798 16.31 19.40 11.52
CA GLN A 798 15.07 19.86 12.11
C GLN A 798 13.92 18.90 11.78
N VAL A 799 13.01 18.76 12.73
CA VAL A 799 11.79 17.95 12.59
C VAL A 799 10.65 18.61 13.36
N SER A 800 9.47 18.63 12.76
CA SER A 800 8.20 18.96 13.41
C SER A 800 7.31 17.73 13.33
N ALA A 801 6.60 17.41 14.42
CA ALA A 801 5.75 16.22 14.41
C ALA A 801 4.59 16.29 15.40
N SER A 802 3.55 15.51 15.13
CA SER A 802 2.62 15.08 16.16
C SER A 802 3.38 14.35 17.28
N PRO A 803 3.14 14.68 18.56
CA PRO A 803 3.85 14.07 19.68
C PRO A 803 3.77 12.55 19.77
N ILE A 804 2.77 11.92 19.14
CA ILE A 804 2.62 10.45 19.12
C ILE A 804 3.80 9.77 18.40
N LEU A 805 4.49 10.50 17.51
CA LEU A 805 5.62 10.05 16.71
C LEU A 805 6.99 10.31 17.37
N ASN A 806 7.05 11.09 18.46
CA ASN A 806 8.32 11.54 19.07
C ASN A 806 9.27 10.39 19.41
N SER A 807 8.77 9.37 20.10
CA SER A 807 9.56 8.19 20.47
C SER A 807 10.11 7.45 19.25
N LEU A 808 9.35 7.40 18.16
CA LEU A 808 9.79 6.79 16.91
C LEU A 808 10.92 7.62 16.28
N ILE A 809 10.76 8.94 16.20
CA ILE A 809 11.76 9.87 15.66
C ILE A 809 13.08 9.78 16.43
N TYR A 810 13.03 9.78 17.77
CA TYR A 810 14.23 9.62 18.61
C TYR A 810 14.93 8.28 18.44
N ASN A 811 14.20 7.21 18.12
CA ASN A 811 14.80 5.90 17.89
C ASN A 811 15.42 5.81 16.51
N THR A 812 14.75 6.36 15.49
CA THR A 812 15.23 6.35 14.11
C THR A 812 16.47 7.23 13.93
N THR A 813 16.47 8.44 14.50
CA THR A 813 17.65 9.34 14.47
C THR A 813 18.84 8.81 15.25
N ALA A 814 18.62 7.92 16.23
CA ALA A 814 19.71 7.21 16.92
C ALA A 814 20.33 6.08 16.07
N ALA A 815 19.60 5.58 15.06
CA ALA A 815 20.02 4.47 14.22
C ALA A 815 20.73 4.92 12.93
N VAL A 816 20.73 6.23 12.64
CA VAL A 816 21.36 6.80 11.43
C VAL A 816 22.58 7.61 11.85
N SER A 817 23.71 7.36 11.20
CA SER A 817 24.93 8.14 11.40
C SER A 817 24.74 9.60 10.99
N ALA A 818 25.37 10.52 11.72
CA ALA A 818 25.37 11.93 11.36
C ALA A 818 26.18 12.16 10.06
N PRO A 819 25.72 13.06 9.17
CA PRO A 819 26.55 13.55 8.07
C PRO A 819 27.89 14.07 8.62
N ASN A 820 28.98 13.81 7.91
CA ASN A 820 30.34 14.25 8.26
C ASN A 820 30.99 13.69 9.55
N ASP A 821 30.26 12.93 10.39
CA ASP A 821 30.80 12.25 11.58
C ASP A 821 30.13 10.88 11.78
N THR A 822 30.66 9.86 11.10
CA THR A 822 30.09 8.50 11.12
C THR A 822 30.19 7.81 12.48
N ALA A 823 30.96 8.36 13.42
CA ALA A 823 31.08 7.83 14.79
C ALA A 823 29.92 8.26 15.70
N LYS A 824 29.12 9.25 15.28
CA LYS A 824 27.95 9.75 16.00
C LYS A 824 26.67 9.49 15.21
N SER A 825 25.56 9.36 15.91
CA SER A 825 24.24 9.35 15.29
C SER A 825 23.71 10.77 15.08
N ILE A 826 22.70 10.95 14.22
CA ILE A 826 21.99 12.22 14.08
C ILE A 826 21.45 12.69 15.44
N LYS A 827 20.98 11.75 16.28
CA LYS A 827 20.52 12.07 17.64
C LYS A 827 21.61 12.67 18.53
N ASP A 828 22.87 12.28 18.36
CA ASP A 828 23.98 12.77 19.18
C ASP A 828 24.42 14.20 18.78
N THR A 829 24.16 14.59 17.53
CA THR A 829 24.51 15.93 17.00
C THR A 829 23.33 16.91 17.00
N TRP A 830 22.11 16.40 17.02
CA TRP A 830 20.87 17.18 17.10
C TRP A 830 20.56 17.65 18.54
N ASN A 831 19.87 18.78 18.67
CA ASN A 831 19.45 19.33 19.96
C ASN A 831 18.28 18.57 20.63
N GLY A 832 17.71 17.57 19.95
CA GLY A 832 16.59 16.75 20.42
C GLY A 832 15.24 17.46 20.43
N HIS A 833 15.14 18.69 19.90
CA HIS A 833 13.92 19.47 19.90
C HIS A 833 13.04 19.15 18.68
N ILE A 834 11.84 18.61 18.93
CA ILE A 834 10.81 18.38 17.93
C ILE A 834 9.83 19.56 17.96
N GLY A 835 9.66 20.22 16.81
CA GLY A 835 8.74 21.33 16.64
C GLY A 835 7.27 20.90 16.63
N THR A 836 6.37 21.83 16.93
CA THR A 836 4.92 21.63 16.81
C THR A 836 4.48 21.77 15.36
N MET A 837 3.54 20.93 14.92
CA MET A 837 2.93 21.05 13.61
C MET A 837 2.15 22.36 13.48
N GLY A 838 2.39 23.07 12.37
CA GLY A 838 1.67 24.28 11.99
C GLY A 838 1.07 24.13 10.61
N SER A 839 1.46 25.02 9.70
CA SER A 839 1.16 24.92 8.26
C SER A 839 2.47 25.06 7.48
N GLY A 840 2.37 25.12 6.15
CA GLY A 840 3.49 25.50 5.28
C GLY A 840 4.15 24.36 4.54
N SER A 841 3.50 23.20 4.54
CA SER A 841 3.72 22.15 3.56
C SER A 841 2.49 21.22 3.56
N ASP A 842 2.53 20.19 2.72
CA ASP A 842 1.42 19.31 2.39
C ASP A 842 0.83 18.55 3.59
N PHE A 843 1.56 18.41 4.70
CA PHE A 843 1.05 17.79 5.93
C PHE A 843 -0.18 18.50 6.52
N THR A 844 -0.43 19.76 6.14
CA THR A 844 -1.48 20.61 6.72
C THR A 844 -2.86 19.97 6.57
N ALA A 845 -3.22 19.51 5.37
CA ALA A 845 -4.52 18.85 5.15
C ALA A 845 -4.63 17.51 5.88
N PHE A 846 -3.53 16.76 5.97
CA PHE A 846 -3.47 15.53 6.73
C PHE A 846 -3.71 15.79 8.23
N GLN A 847 -2.98 16.73 8.83
CA GLN A 847 -3.04 16.99 10.28
C GLN A 847 -4.29 17.79 10.69
N ASP A 848 -4.54 18.93 10.05
CA ASP A 848 -5.51 19.91 10.54
C ASP A 848 -6.93 19.68 10.05
N PHE A 849 -7.09 19.06 8.87
CA PHE A 849 -8.40 18.76 8.27
C PHE A 849 -8.80 17.30 8.49
N ALA A 850 -7.89 16.36 8.19
CA ALA A 850 -8.15 14.93 8.30
C ALA A 850 -7.80 14.33 9.66
N GLY A 851 -7.04 15.02 10.52
CA GLY A 851 -6.65 14.57 11.87
C GLY A 851 -5.67 13.42 11.88
N ILE A 852 -4.80 13.31 10.88
CA ILE A 852 -3.76 12.30 10.68
C ILE A 852 -2.50 12.72 11.40
N ALA A 853 -1.90 11.80 12.17
CA ALA A 853 -0.63 12.07 12.82
C ALA A 853 0.44 12.31 11.75
N SER A 854 0.96 13.52 11.69
CA SER A 854 1.90 13.93 10.66
C SER A 854 3.27 14.29 11.23
N LEU A 855 4.29 14.25 10.37
CA LEU A 855 5.58 14.89 10.62
C LEU A 855 6.10 15.56 9.36
N ASP A 856 7.09 16.43 9.54
CA ASP A 856 7.90 17.07 8.50
C ASP A 856 9.35 17.14 9.00
N LEU A 857 10.31 16.78 8.14
CA LEU A 857 11.72 16.65 8.53
C LEU A 857 12.68 17.01 7.40
N GLY A 858 13.84 17.56 7.76
CA GLY A 858 14.91 17.88 6.82
C GLY A 858 16.12 18.53 7.49
N TYR A 859 17.12 18.87 6.69
CA TYR A 859 18.26 19.69 7.13
C TYR A 859 18.09 21.15 6.69
N ASN A 860 17.97 22.05 7.67
CA ASN A 860 17.86 23.50 7.49
C ASN A 860 19.22 24.21 7.58
N GLY A 861 19.26 25.45 7.11
CA GLY A 861 20.46 26.30 7.20
C GLY A 861 20.80 26.70 8.64
N ALA A 862 22.06 26.49 9.02
CA ALA A 862 22.69 27.07 10.21
C ALA A 862 23.29 28.45 9.89
N LEU A 863 23.59 29.25 10.92
CA LEU A 863 24.25 30.57 10.75
C LEU A 863 25.63 30.49 10.08
N SER A 864 26.27 29.32 10.12
CA SER A 864 27.56 29.05 9.47
C SER A 864 27.43 28.58 8.03
N ASP A 865 26.23 28.20 7.59
CA ASP A 865 26.01 27.63 6.28
C ASP A 865 25.92 28.74 5.21
N PRO A 866 26.12 28.41 3.93
CA PRO A 866 25.82 29.31 2.84
C PRO A 866 24.38 29.81 2.88
N VAL A 867 24.19 31.06 2.43
CA VAL A 867 22.86 31.67 2.38
C VAL A 867 21.98 30.90 1.38
N TYR A 868 20.82 30.46 1.84
CA TYR A 868 19.80 29.82 1.02
C TYR A 868 18.91 30.87 0.34
N HIS A 869 18.64 30.67 -0.95
CA HIS A 869 17.95 31.64 -1.81
C HIS A 869 16.52 31.20 -2.15
N TYR A 870 15.69 31.09 -1.12
CA TYR A 870 14.28 30.66 -1.20
C TYR A 870 13.49 31.33 -2.34
N HIS A 871 12.75 30.53 -3.11
CA HIS A 871 11.83 30.97 -4.18
C HIS A 871 12.46 31.92 -5.22
N SER A 872 13.75 31.75 -5.51
CA SER A 872 14.53 32.57 -6.45
C SER A 872 15.25 31.70 -7.47
N ASN A 873 15.66 32.25 -8.62
CA ASN A 873 16.45 31.50 -9.62
C ASN A 873 17.81 31.00 -9.12
N TYR A 874 18.22 31.41 -7.90
CA TYR A 874 19.41 30.92 -7.23
C TYR A 874 19.15 29.73 -6.30
N ASP A 875 17.90 29.32 -6.10
CA ASP A 875 17.58 27.99 -5.59
C ASP A 875 17.79 26.98 -6.73
N SER A 876 19.05 26.67 -7.02
CA SER A 876 19.42 25.90 -8.22
C SER A 876 20.17 24.63 -7.86
N PHE A 877 20.27 23.72 -8.82
CA PHE A 877 21.19 22.58 -8.72
C PHE A 877 22.63 23.04 -8.49
N HIS A 878 23.06 24.12 -9.15
CA HIS A 878 24.41 24.65 -8.97
C HIS A 878 24.64 25.07 -7.52
N TRP A 879 23.70 25.81 -6.90
CA TRP A 879 23.83 26.19 -5.50
C TRP A 879 23.85 24.97 -4.58
N MET A 880 22.98 23.99 -4.83
CA MET A 880 22.93 22.77 -4.03
C MET A 880 24.25 21.99 -4.10
N ASP A 881 24.76 21.77 -5.31
CA ASP A 881 25.94 20.95 -5.59
C ASP A 881 27.26 21.59 -5.14
N ASN A 882 27.31 22.92 -5.01
CA ASN A 882 28.53 23.64 -4.61
C ASN A 882 28.50 24.17 -3.17
N PHE A 883 27.32 24.40 -2.61
CA PHE A 883 27.16 25.10 -1.33
C PHE A 883 26.16 24.44 -0.39
N GLY A 884 24.98 24.04 -0.88
CA GLY A 884 23.90 23.52 -0.04
C GLY A 884 24.22 22.17 0.61
N ASP A 885 24.63 21.19 -0.20
CA ASP A 885 25.02 19.84 0.23
C ASP A 885 26.07 19.24 -0.73
N PRO A 886 27.31 19.74 -0.75
CA PRO A 886 28.28 19.44 -1.81
C PRO A 886 28.70 17.96 -1.89
N ASP A 887 28.57 17.22 -0.79
CA ASP A 887 28.83 15.77 -0.71
C ASP A 887 27.54 14.93 -0.76
N TRP A 888 26.38 15.57 -0.78
CA TRP A 888 25.05 14.95 -0.83
C TRP A 888 24.73 14.04 0.37
N GLU A 889 25.49 14.15 1.46
CA GLU A 889 25.36 13.30 2.63
C GLU A 889 24.17 13.70 3.51
N HIS A 890 23.75 14.96 3.49
CA HIS A 890 22.55 15.40 4.22
C HIS A 890 21.29 14.83 3.57
N HIS A 891 21.20 14.85 2.22
CA HIS A 891 20.12 14.16 1.50
C HIS A 891 20.09 12.66 1.83
N ALA A 892 21.25 11.99 1.76
CA ALA A 892 21.34 10.57 2.06
C ALA A 892 20.94 10.25 3.52
N ALA A 893 21.32 11.09 4.48
CA ALA A 893 20.92 10.94 5.87
C ALA A 893 19.39 11.06 6.07
N ILE A 894 18.74 12.02 5.40
CA ILE A 894 17.28 12.18 5.48
C ILE A 894 16.56 11.02 4.78
N ALA A 895 17.04 10.54 3.64
CA ALA A 895 16.49 9.34 3.00
C ALA A 895 16.57 8.11 3.92
N ARG A 896 17.67 7.92 4.64
CA ARG A 896 17.79 6.86 5.66
C ARG A 896 16.78 7.06 6.81
N VAL A 897 16.66 8.27 7.34
CA VAL A 897 15.68 8.58 8.41
C VAL A 897 14.25 8.31 7.95
N LEU A 898 13.84 8.86 6.80
CA LEU A 898 12.49 8.71 6.24
C LEU A 898 12.17 7.24 5.92
N GLY A 899 13.11 6.51 5.29
CA GLY A 899 12.96 5.09 4.99
C GLY A 899 12.80 4.25 6.25
N LEU A 900 13.59 4.50 7.29
CA LEU A 900 13.49 3.79 8.57
C LEU A 900 12.19 4.12 9.33
N LEU A 901 11.71 5.37 9.28
CA LEU A 901 10.40 5.76 9.83
C LEU A 901 9.27 4.98 9.14
N ALA A 902 9.27 4.98 7.81
CA ALA A 902 8.30 4.25 7.00
C ALA A 902 8.35 2.74 7.27
N ALA A 903 9.54 2.14 7.32
CA ALA A 903 9.74 0.73 7.62
C ALA A 903 9.24 0.35 9.02
N ALA A 904 9.53 1.17 10.03
CA ALA A 904 9.07 0.91 11.39
C ALA A 904 7.54 0.97 11.50
N LEU A 905 6.91 1.93 10.82
CA LEU A 905 5.46 2.06 10.76
C LEU A 905 4.81 0.95 9.94
N SER A 906 5.44 0.46 8.87
CA SER A 906 4.87 -0.56 7.99
C SER A 906 5.05 -1.99 8.49
N GLU A 907 6.12 -2.29 9.24
CA GLU A 907 6.50 -3.66 9.64
C GLU A 907 6.22 -4.04 11.09
N ARG A 908 6.11 -3.09 12.01
CA ARG A 908 5.91 -3.47 13.41
C ARG A 908 4.46 -3.91 13.64
N VAL A 909 4.29 -5.12 14.19
CA VAL A 909 2.97 -5.71 14.44
C VAL A 909 2.12 -4.79 15.32
N ILE A 910 2.70 -4.25 16.39
CA ILE A 910 2.13 -3.14 17.17
C ILE A 910 2.75 -1.85 16.65
N LEU A 911 1.92 -0.86 16.34
CA LEU A 911 2.39 0.45 15.88
C LEU A 911 3.41 1.04 16.88
N PRO A 912 4.58 1.53 16.43
CA PRO A 912 5.61 2.10 17.30
C PRO A 912 5.27 3.54 17.72
N LEU A 913 4.04 3.73 18.20
CA LEU A 913 3.44 5.00 18.57
C LEU A 913 3.35 5.09 20.10
N ASN A 914 3.35 6.31 20.65
CA ASN A 914 3.36 6.50 22.10
C ASN A 914 2.30 7.52 22.53
N ALA A 915 1.23 7.04 23.16
CA ALA A 915 0.12 7.90 23.60
C ALA A 915 0.53 8.76 24.82
N THR A 916 1.46 8.27 25.64
CA THR A 916 1.98 8.96 26.82
C THR A 916 2.75 10.21 26.43
N GLU A 917 3.59 10.14 25.39
CA GLU A 917 4.28 11.30 24.82
C GLU A 917 3.28 12.37 24.34
N TYR A 918 2.16 11.95 23.74
CA TYR A 918 1.11 12.89 23.36
C TYR A 918 0.48 13.59 24.57
N ALA A 919 0.12 12.83 25.61
CA ALA A 919 -0.42 13.42 26.83
C ALA A 919 0.58 14.35 27.54
N LEU A 920 1.88 14.05 27.47
CA LEU A 920 2.95 14.92 27.97
C LEU A 920 3.10 16.20 27.14
N GLY A 921 3.03 16.10 25.80
CA GLY A 921 2.99 17.24 24.89
C GLY A 921 1.84 18.19 25.21
N ILE A 922 0.60 17.67 25.28
CA ILE A 922 -0.58 18.45 25.68
C ILE A 922 -0.36 19.16 27.02
N LYS A 923 0.20 18.46 28.02
CA LYS A 923 0.49 19.04 29.33
C LYS A 923 1.49 20.20 29.23
N GLN A 924 2.50 20.10 28.38
CA GLN A 924 3.45 21.17 28.13
C GLN A 924 2.79 22.35 27.41
N TYR A 925 1.96 22.09 26.41
CA TYR A 925 1.23 23.11 25.67
C TYR A 925 0.27 23.90 26.57
N ILE A 926 -0.48 23.23 27.46
CA ILE A 926 -1.33 23.92 28.45
C ILE A 926 -0.49 24.79 29.39
N ARG A 927 0.71 24.36 29.78
CA ARG A 927 1.61 25.21 30.58
C ARG A 927 2.02 26.46 29.81
N SER A 928 2.35 26.33 28.53
CA SER A 928 2.65 27.49 27.67
C SER A 928 1.47 28.45 27.58
N VAL A 929 0.25 27.95 27.37
CA VAL A 929 -0.97 28.77 27.35
C VAL A 929 -1.20 29.47 28.69
N LYS A 930 -0.95 28.81 29.82
CA LYS A 930 -1.05 29.43 31.16
C LYS A 930 -0.05 30.58 31.32
N THR A 931 1.22 30.37 30.98
CA THR A 931 2.25 31.41 31.05
C THR A 931 1.88 32.62 30.18
N MET A 932 1.36 32.37 28.98
CA MET A 932 0.86 33.44 28.12
C MET A 932 -0.34 34.15 28.76
N ALA A 933 -1.31 33.39 29.29
CA ALA A 933 -2.50 33.94 29.92
C ALA A 933 -2.21 34.80 31.15
N GLU A 934 -1.10 34.58 31.88
CA GLU A 934 -0.67 35.44 33.00
C GLU A 934 -0.43 36.89 32.58
N SER A 935 -0.06 37.12 31.31
CA SER A 935 0.10 38.45 30.73
C SER A 935 -1.22 39.08 30.26
N SER A 936 -2.31 38.31 30.21
CA SER A 936 -3.64 38.78 29.79
C SER A 936 -4.45 39.33 30.97
N SER A 937 -5.26 40.35 30.71
CA SER A 937 -6.25 40.88 31.66
C SER A 937 -7.26 39.83 32.14
N LEU A 938 -7.40 38.72 31.42
CA LEU A 938 -8.30 37.61 31.74
C LEU A 938 -7.73 36.61 32.76
N ALA A 939 -6.44 36.69 33.12
CA ALA A 939 -5.74 35.71 33.95
C ALA A 939 -6.49 35.35 35.25
N GLN A 940 -7.08 36.36 35.91
CA GLN A 940 -7.78 36.19 37.19
C GLN A 940 -9.21 35.64 37.04
N SER A 941 -9.81 35.77 35.86
CA SER A 941 -11.23 35.46 35.60
C SER A 941 -11.46 34.11 34.90
N PHE A 942 -10.40 33.47 34.42
CA PHE A 942 -10.44 32.18 33.73
C PHE A 942 -9.80 31.08 34.60
N SER A 943 -10.45 29.92 34.68
CA SER A 943 -9.97 28.78 35.49
C SER A 943 -9.56 27.60 34.63
N PHE A 944 -8.28 27.26 34.65
CA PHE A 944 -7.72 26.09 33.95
C PHE A 944 -8.01 24.74 34.62
N ARG A 945 -8.66 24.70 35.79
CA ARG A 945 -8.90 23.46 36.57
C ARG A 945 -9.59 22.35 35.76
N LEU A 946 -10.48 22.74 34.85
CA LEU A 946 -11.22 21.87 33.96
C LEU A 946 -10.26 21.12 33.02
N LEU A 947 -9.44 21.88 32.29
CA LEU A 947 -8.42 21.36 31.39
C LEU A 947 -7.34 20.55 32.13
N ASP A 948 -6.88 21.03 33.29
CA ASP A 948 -5.90 20.32 34.13
C ASP A 948 -6.39 18.92 34.53
N ARG A 949 -7.67 18.80 34.88
CA ARG A 949 -8.28 17.52 35.22
C ARG A 949 -8.37 16.61 34.00
N ALA A 950 -8.82 17.13 32.86
CA ALA A 950 -8.95 16.37 31.62
C ALA A 950 -7.58 15.83 31.15
N VAL A 951 -6.53 16.66 31.17
CA VAL A 951 -5.16 16.23 30.84
C VAL A 951 -4.61 15.21 31.82
N ALA A 952 -4.89 15.35 33.13
CA ALA A 952 -4.46 14.36 34.11
C ALA A 952 -5.11 12.99 33.88
N LYS A 953 -6.41 12.96 33.54
CA LYS A 953 -7.13 11.73 33.16
C LYS A 953 -6.54 11.11 31.89
N LEU A 954 -6.33 11.92 30.85
CA LEU A 954 -5.74 11.48 29.58
C LEU A 954 -4.36 10.88 29.79
N TYR A 955 -3.49 11.56 30.56
CA TYR A 955 -2.15 11.05 30.89
C TYR A 955 -2.20 9.68 31.59
N HIS A 956 -3.13 9.50 32.53
CA HIS A 956 -3.27 8.21 33.21
C HIS A 956 -3.75 7.11 32.25
N ALA A 957 -4.76 7.38 31.43
CA ALA A 957 -5.28 6.44 30.44
C ALA A 957 -4.22 6.08 29.38
N ALA A 958 -3.49 7.07 28.86
CA ALA A 958 -2.39 6.88 27.92
C ALA A 958 -1.27 6.01 28.49
N LYS A 959 -0.85 6.27 29.74
CA LYS A 959 0.17 5.46 30.42
C LYS A 959 -0.29 4.01 30.61
N CYS A 960 -1.54 3.79 31.00
CA CYS A 960 -2.10 2.45 31.12
C CYS A 960 -2.20 1.74 29.77
N PHE A 961 -2.55 2.48 28.71
CA PHE A 961 -2.65 1.96 27.36
C PHE A 961 -1.28 1.55 26.79
N ASP A 962 -0.26 2.40 26.90
CA ASP A 962 1.10 2.05 26.44
C ASP A 962 1.70 0.89 27.26
N ALA A 963 1.39 0.80 28.56
CA ALA A 963 1.75 -0.38 29.36
C ALA A 963 1.04 -1.66 28.86
N HIS A 964 -0.22 -1.55 28.44
CA HIS A 964 -0.95 -2.68 27.84
C HIS A 964 -0.34 -3.12 26.50
N THR A 965 0.05 -2.16 25.64
CA THR A 965 0.68 -2.49 24.35
C THR A 965 2.08 -3.07 24.52
N ALA A 966 2.83 -2.65 25.55
CA ALA A 966 4.09 -3.31 25.93
C ALA A 966 3.87 -4.78 26.33
N VAL A 967 2.85 -5.08 27.16
CA VAL A 967 2.49 -6.47 27.50
C VAL A 967 2.09 -7.27 26.26
N LEU A 968 1.33 -6.68 25.33
CA LEU A 968 1.02 -7.33 24.06
C LEU A 968 2.31 -7.64 23.28
N ASN A 969 3.27 -6.73 23.25
CA ASN A 969 4.54 -6.94 22.56
C ASN A 969 5.33 -8.12 23.17
N ASP A 970 5.34 -8.24 24.49
CA ASP A 970 5.96 -9.38 25.20
C ASP A 970 5.24 -10.71 24.91
N GLU A 971 3.90 -10.70 24.82
CA GLU A 971 3.11 -11.87 24.42
C GLU A 971 3.42 -12.33 22.98
N ILE A 972 3.73 -11.39 22.07
CA ILE A 972 4.18 -11.69 20.71
C ILE A 972 5.55 -12.39 20.75
N GLY A 973 6.51 -11.82 21.48
CA GLY A 973 7.87 -12.35 21.59
C GLY A 973 7.95 -13.71 22.28
N SER A 974 7.05 -13.98 23.22
CA SER A 974 6.99 -15.26 23.96
C SER A 974 6.48 -16.43 23.10
N GLY A 975 5.82 -16.14 21.98
CA GLY A 975 5.28 -17.13 21.06
C GLY A 975 4.04 -17.88 21.60
N ILE A 976 3.03 -18.04 20.75
CA ILE A 976 1.90 -18.93 21.02
C ILE A 976 2.06 -20.18 20.15
N PRO A 977 2.14 -21.40 20.73
CA PRO A 977 2.24 -22.62 19.95
C PRO A 977 1.10 -22.75 18.94
N TRP A 978 1.40 -23.27 17.74
CA TRP A 978 0.47 -23.28 16.61
C TRP A 978 -0.87 -23.99 16.91
N TRP A 979 -0.87 -25.00 17.79
CA TRP A 979 -2.08 -25.72 18.20
C TRP A 979 -3.03 -24.90 19.10
N LYS A 980 -2.58 -23.78 19.68
CA LYS A 980 -3.41 -22.84 20.48
C LYS A 980 -3.97 -21.72 19.59
N TRP A 981 -4.58 -22.07 18.46
CA TRP A 981 -5.07 -21.11 17.46
C TRP A 981 -6.05 -20.07 18.01
N TRP A 982 -6.92 -20.44 18.97
CA TRP A 982 -7.79 -19.49 19.68
C TRP A 982 -7.00 -18.43 20.48
N GLY A 983 -5.85 -18.81 21.03
CA GLY A 983 -4.93 -17.89 21.70
C GLY A 983 -4.33 -16.89 20.72
N LYS A 984 -3.86 -17.37 19.55
CA LYS A 984 -3.38 -16.49 18.46
C LYS A 984 -4.46 -15.55 17.96
N PHE A 985 -5.69 -16.03 17.76
CA PHE A 985 -6.82 -15.19 17.35
C PHE A 985 -7.12 -14.08 18.37
N ARG A 986 -7.17 -14.42 19.66
CA ARG A 986 -7.40 -13.45 20.73
C ARG A 986 -6.28 -12.41 20.81
N LEU A 987 -5.02 -12.83 20.70
CA LEU A 987 -3.87 -11.93 20.68
C LEU A 987 -3.93 -10.99 19.47
N TYR A 988 -4.16 -11.54 18.27
CA TYR A 988 -4.33 -10.75 17.05
C TYR A 988 -5.48 -9.74 17.18
N SER A 989 -6.64 -10.14 17.68
CA SER A 989 -7.77 -9.23 17.90
C SER A 989 -7.43 -8.10 18.89
N ARG A 990 -6.68 -8.40 19.97
CA ARG A 990 -6.21 -7.39 20.93
C ARG A 990 -5.22 -6.41 20.27
N ILE A 991 -4.28 -6.92 19.46
CA ILE A 991 -3.33 -6.10 18.70
C ILE A 991 -4.07 -5.18 17.73
N ARG A 992 -5.01 -5.71 16.94
CA ARG A 992 -5.85 -4.91 16.02
C ARG A 992 -6.57 -3.78 16.74
N LYS A 993 -7.16 -4.08 17.91
CA LYS A 993 -7.81 -3.06 18.75
C LYS A 993 -6.83 -2.00 19.25
N ALA A 994 -5.65 -2.40 19.70
CA ALA A 994 -4.61 -1.47 20.13
C ALA A 994 -4.13 -0.56 18.98
N ASN A 995 -3.80 -1.13 17.81
CA ASN A 995 -3.42 -0.34 16.64
C ASN A 995 -4.54 0.61 16.19
N THR A 996 -5.80 0.17 16.25
CA THR A 996 -6.96 1.03 15.96
C THR A 996 -7.02 2.22 16.92
N LYS A 997 -6.77 2.02 18.22
CA LYS A 997 -6.72 3.12 19.20
C LYS A 997 -5.59 4.11 18.90
N TYR A 998 -4.38 3.65 18.57
CA TYR A 998 -3.30 4.55 18.14
C TYR A 998 -3.66 5.33 16.86
N LYS A 999 -4.15 4.63 15.83
CA LYS A 999 -4.54 5.23 14.54
C LYS A 999 -5.58 6.33 14.68
N LEU A 1000 -6.56 6.13 15.57
CA LEU A 1000 -7.69 7.06 15.75
C LEU A 1000 -7.46 8.12 16.84
N LEU A 1001 -6.32 8.10 17.54
CA LEU A 1001 -6.03 9.02 18.65
C LEU A 1001 -6.07 10.47 18.18
N GLU A 1002 -5.34 10.79 17.12
CA GLU A 1002 -5.24 12.14 16.58
C GLU A 1002 -6.60 12.67 16.07
N ARG A 1003 -7.43 11.78 15.48
CA ARG A 1003 -8.78 12.11 14.99
C ARG A 1003 -9.70 12.62 16.10
N GLN A 1004 -9.44 12.26 17.36
CA GLN A 1004 -10.26 12.71 18.50
C GLN A 1004 -10.12 14.21 18.75
N PHE A 1005 -9.12 14.87 18.19
CA PHE A 1005 -8.90 16.31 18.34
C PHE A 1005 -9.52 17.14 17.22
N LEU A 1006 -10.28 16.53 16.31
CA LEU A 1006 -11.07 17.27 15.33
C LEU A 1006 -12.36 17.81 15.95
N TYR A 1007 -12.66 19.06 15.64
CA TYR A 1007 -13.92 19.74 15.91
C TYR A 1007 -14.59 20.09 14.58
N SER A 1008 -15.80 19.59 14.35
CA SER A 1008 -16.46 19.58 13.03
C SER A 1008 -16.75 20.98 12.47
N GLU A 1009 -17.04 21.94 13.34
CA GLU A 1009 -17.29 23.34 12.94
C GLU A 1009 -15.98 24.11 12.65
N GLY A 1010 -14.83 23.56 13.05
CA GLY A 1010 -13.52 24.18 12.90
C GLY A 1010 -13.25 25.37 13.82
N LEU A 1011 -12.12 26.05 13.58
CA LEU A 1011 -11.71 27.25 14.30
C LEU A 1011 -12.57 28.46 13.93
N ASP A 1012 -12.67 29.43 14.84
CA ASP A 1012 -13.41 30.67 14.60
C ASP A 1012 -12.78 31.41 13.38
N ASP A 1013 -13.63 31.82 12.43
CA ASP A 1013 -13.27 32.48 11.16
C ASP A 1013 -12.29 31.67 10.27
N ARG A 1014 -12.11 30.38 10.59
CA ARG A 1014 -11.19 29.43 9.95
C ARG A 1014 -11.74 28.00 10.02
N SER A 1015 -12.97 27.82 9.59
CA SER A 1015 -13.72 26.56 9.74
C SER A 1015 -13.10 25.36 9.00
N TRP A 1016 -12.20 25.62 8.04
CA TRP A 1016 -11.44 24.56 7.37
C TRP A 1016 -10.45 23.88 8.34
N PHE A 1017 -9.80 24.64 9.22
CA PHE A 1017 -8.92 24.07 10.25
C PHE A 1017 -9.76 23.47 11.37
N LYS A 1018 -9.72 22.14 11.50
CA LYS A 1018 -10.58 21.38 12.43
C LYS A 1018 -9.86 20.92 13.68
N HIS A 1019 -8.53 20.87 13.66
CA HIS A 1019 -7.74 20.35 14.77
C HIS A 1019 -7.64 21.35 15.92
N VAL A 1020 -8.05 20.95 17.14
CA VAL A 1020 -8.15 21.89 18.27
C VAL A 1020 -6.85 22.07 19.06
N ILE A 1021 -5.88 21.19 18.86
CA ILE A 1021 -4.58 21.24 19.55
C ILE A 1021 -3.54 21.98 18.71
N PHE A 1022 -3.60 21.85 17.40
CA PHE A 1022 -2.63 22.38 16.44
C PHE A 1022 -3.39 23.06 15.31
N ALA A 1023 -2.94 24.24 14.91
CA ALA A 1023 -3.22 24.87 13.63
C ALA A 1023 -2.22 26.01 13.46
N PRO A 1024 -2.05 26.60 12.26
CA PRO A 1024 -1.42 27.91 12.14
C PRO A 1024 -2.16 28.94 13.02
N GLY A 1025 -1.45 29.92 13.58
CA GLY A 1025 -2.09 31.03 14.28
C GLY A 1025 -2.67 32.07 13.32
N ARG A 1026 -3.66 32.86 13.76
CA ARG A 1026 -4.29 33.91 12.93
C ARG A 1026 -3.29 34.89 12.30
N TRP A 1027 -2.18 35.19 13.00
CA TRP A 1027 -1.19 36.20 12.59
C TRP A 1027 0.26 35.73 12.61
N THR A 1028 0.52 34.44 12.85
CA THR A 1028 1.87 33.90 13.12
C THR A 1028 2.51 33.20 11.93
N GLY A 1029 1.86 33.25 10.76
CA GLY A 1029 2.31 32.57 9.55
C GLY A 1029 2.29 31.04 9.69
N TYR A 1030 3.35 30.39 9.20
CA TYR A 1030 3.52 28.93 9.22
C TYR A 1030 3.67 28.31 10.63
N ALA A 1031 4.01 29.12 11.64
CA ALA A 1031 4.28 28.62 12.97
C ALA A 1031 3.03 27.96 13.58
N GLY A 1032 3.20 26.71 14.03
CA GLY A 1032 2.15 25.97 14.73
C GLY A 1032 1.84 26.60 16.08
N VAL A 1033 0.59 27.03 16.25
CA VAL A 1033 0.08 27.51 17.54
C VAL A 1033 -0.65 26.38 18.23
N THR A 1034 -0.31 26.15 19.49
CA THR A 1034 -0.98 25.13 20.30
C THR A 1034 -2.25 25.68 20.95
N PHE A 1035 -3.37 24.97 20.83
CA PHE A 1035 -4.70 25.41 21.27
C PHE A 1035 -5.11 26.77 20.70
N PRO A 1036 -5.09 26.94 19.36
CA PRO A 1036 -5.26 28.24 18.70
C PRO A 1036 -6.54 28.96 19.12
N GLY A 1037 -7.69 28.28 19.17
CA GLY A 1037 -8.95 28.92 19.59
C GLY A 1037 -8.93 29.45 21.03
N LEU A 1038 -8.21 28.78 21.94
CA LEU A 1038 -8.05 29.27 23.32
C LEU A 1038 -7.01 30.40 23.40
N VAL A 1039 -5.89 30.27 22.70
CA VAL A 1039 -4.83 31.29 22.65
C VAL A 1039 -5.38 32.60 22.09
N GLU A 1040 -6.05 32.54 20.95
CA GLU A 1040 -6.65 33.68 20.27
C GLU A 1040 -7.75 34.33 21.13
N SER A 1041 -8.48 33.55 21.93
CA SER A 1041 -9.44 34.13 22.88
C SER A 1041 -8.77 34.99 23.97
N PHE A 1042 -7.54 34.68 24.36
CA PHE A 1042 -6.78 35.50 25.32
C PHE A 1042 -6.19 36.75 24.67
N GLU A 1043 -5.75 36.64 23.41
CA GLU A 1043 -5.29 37.77 22.59
C GLU A 1043 -6.42 38.76 22.32
N ASP A 1044 -7.62 38.27 22.00
CA ASP A 1044 -8.82 39.08 21.75
C ASP A 1044 -9.49 39.58 23.05
N HIS A 1045 -8.92 39.27 24.23
CA HIS A 1045 -9.50 39.57 25.54
C HIS A 1045 -10.97 39.12 25.71
N ASN A 1046 -11.35 38.00 25.07
CA ASN A 1046 -12.72 37.50 25.05
C ASN A 1046 -12.93 36.29 26.01
N LEU A 1047 -13.36 36.58 27.23
CA LEU A 1047 -13.59 35.56 28.26
C LEU A 1047 -14.67 34.54 27.89
N THR A 1048 -15.72 34.97 27.19
CA THR A 1048 -16.81 34.08 26.77
C THR A 1048 -16.30 33.07 25.75
N ASN A 1049 -15.50 33.53 24.79
CA ASN A 1049 -14.89 32.64 23.79
C ASN A 1049 -13.84 31.71 24.41
N ALA A 1050 -13.01 32.22 25.34
CA ALA A 1050 -12.07 31.38 26.07
C ALA A 1050 -12.78 30.23 26.81
N ARG A 1051 -13.94 30.49 27.42
CA ARG A 1051 -14.77 29.46 28.08
C ARG A 1051 -15.39 28.48 27.08
N LYS A 1052 -15.82 28.93 25.90
CA LYS A 1052 -16.29 28.07 24.80
C LYS A 1052 -15.18 27.10 24.38
N TRP A 1053 -14.01 27.62 24.02
CA TRP A 1053 -12.88 26.81 23.57
C TRP A 1053 -12.36 25.86 24.65
N ALA A 1054 -12.33 26.28 25.92
CA ALA A 1054 -11.95 25.40 27.02
C ALA A 1054 -12.87 24.18 27.15
N ARG A 1055 -14.19 24.33 26.92
CA ARG A 1055 -15.14 23.22 26.91
C ARG A 1055 -14.95 22.31 25.70
N ILE A 1056 -14.79 22.88 24.51
CA ILE A 1056 -14.51 22.10 23.30
C ILE A 1056 -13.25 21.25 23.50
N ILE A 1057 -12.17 21.86 23.99
CA ILE A 1057 -10.91 21.16 24.27
C ILE A 1057 -11.10 20.06 25.32
N GLU A 1058 -11.83 20.33 26.42
CA GLU A 1058 -12.16 19.31 27.42
C GLU A 1058 -12.89 18.12 26.79
N GLU A 1059 -13.93 18.37 26.00
CA GLU A 1059 -14.71 17.32 25.34
C GLU A 1059 -13.83 16.46 24.43
N ARG A 1060 -12.90 17.07 23.67
CA ARG A 1060 -11.95 16.33 22.84
C ARG A 1060 -10.98 15.51 23.71
N LEU A 1061 -10.43 16.08 24.79
CA LEU A 1061 -9.55 15.36 25.73
C LEU A 1061 -10.27 14.17 26.40
N GLU A 1062 -11.55 14.32 26.77
CA GLU A 1062 -12.35 13.25 27.34
C GLU A 1062 -12.70 12.17 26.30
N ALA A 1063 -12.98 12.54 25.05
CA ALA A 1063 -13.14 11.59 23.94
C ALA A 1063 -11.87 10.75 23.73
N THR A 1064 -10.69 11.38 23.70
CA THR A 1064 -9.41 10.67 23.62
C THR A 1064 -9.17 9.78 24.84
N THR A 1065 -9.51 10.25 26.04
CA THR A 1065 -9.41 9.44 27.27
C THR A 1065 -10.27 8.18 27.16
N ASN A 1066 -11.52 8.31 26.68
CA ASN A 1066 -12.45 7.20 26.52
C ASN A 1066 -12.02 6.22 25.41
N LEU A 1067 -11.36 6.71 24.36
CA LEU A 1067 -10.77 5.85 23.33
C LEU A 1067 -9.66 4.98 23.91
N LEU A 1068 -8.82 5.52 24.80
CA LEU A 1068 -7.65 4.83 25.35
C LEU A 1068 -8.00 3.88 26.50
N ALA A 1069 -8.99 4.22 27.34
CA ALA A 1069 -9.55 3.34 28.37
C ALA A 1069 -10.04 2.00 27.80
#